data_AF-A0A959N613-F1
#
_entry.id   AF-A0A959N613-F1
#
_cell.length_a   1.000
_cell.length_b   1.000
_cell.length_c   1.000
_cell.angle_alpha   90.00
_cell.angle_beta   90.00
_cell.angle_gamma   90.00
#
_symmetry.space_group_name_H-M   'P 1'
#
loop_
_entity.id
_entity.type
_entity.pdbx_description
1 polymer ?
#
loop_
_entity_poly.entity_id
_entity_poly.type
_entity_poly.pdbx_seq_one_letter_code
_entity_poly.pdbx_strand_id
1 'polypeptide(L)'
;MKNLTKKFAVLLFAIPAIVILINFNSCSDNKKSGPALSGDEAEQVYVAPGEYDEFYYFVSGGFSGQLSTYGIPSGRLFRVIPVFSVDPEKGYGYTEETKPMLNTSYGFIPWDDAHHSELSQTDGVPDGRWVFINGNNTPRIARIDLTTFRTVEIIEIPNSAGNHSSPFTTPNTDYVVAGTRFSVPVENRDVPINSYKENFRGAISFIKVDKEKGSMNLAFQIITPPFDYDLSHSGKGPSDGWYFFSCYNSEEANTLLEVEASQKDKDFIMAVNWKKVEGIVAGGKGTMMNTRYAHNVWNESKQLATSEIITTVKTLQPSELEGCIYYIPCPKSPHGADVDPTGQYIVGGGKLATVIPVFSFDKMVKAIDGKQFDGDVEGIPVLKYDAVLAGEVKNPGLGPLHTEFDDKGFAYTSAFISSEIVKWNVANQTVVDRLPVYYSVGHLSIPGGDSKKPWGKYLISLNKMTKDRYLPTGPELTQSAQLIDISGDKMKLLLDFPTIGEPHYAQGIPADLVAKNSLKIYKIEENENPYAIKSVNDGRVVREGNVVHMYIGATRSHFTPDNVEGIQMGDTVYVHVTNLEQDWDIPHGFAIMGNQTSEMLIMPGETCTIKWLPYKPGIFPMYCTDFCSALHQEMQGYIRVSEKGSNVPVKFSLGAEKK
;
A
#
# COMPACT_ATOMS: atom_id res chain seq x y z
N MET A 1 88.36 -24.28 -40.25
CA MET A 1 89.14 -24.28 -39.00
C MET A 1 88.27 -24.87 -37.88
N LYS A 2 88.80 -25.90 -37.22
CA LYS A 2 88.60 -26.36 -35.82
C LYS A 2 87.26 -25.99 -35.13
N ASN A 3 86.39 -26.95 -34.83
CA ASN A 3 86.42 -27.95 -33.74
C ASN A 3 85.68 -27.50 -32.45
N LEU A 4 84.99 -28.48 -31.85
CA LEU A 4 84.61 -28.64 -30.44
C LEU A 4 83.29 -28.00 -29.94
N THR A 5 82.18 -28.77 -29.91
CA THR A 5 81.69 -29.69 -28.83
C THR A 5 80.95 -28.95 -27.70
N LYS A 6 79.70 -29.28 -27.39
CA LYS A 6 79.23 -30.34 -26.45
C LYS A 6 77.70 -30.19 -26.36
N LYS A 7 76.81 -31.18 -26.23
CA LYS A 7 76.87 -32.60 -25.89
C LYS A 7 75.47 -33.20 -26.24
N PHE A 8 75.50 -34.40 -26.81
CA PHE A 8 74.54 -35.52 -26.72
C PHE A 8 73.06 -35.27 -27.10
N ALA A 9 72.61 -35.72 -28.28
CA ALA A 9 72.29 -37.11 -28.68
C ALA A 9 70.99 -37.58 -28.00
N VAL A 10 69.93 -37.98 -28.72
CA VAL A 10 69.89 -39.09 -29.68
C VAL A 10 68.74 -38.89 -30.72
N LEU A 11 69.06 -39.30 -31.96
CA LEU A 11 68.27 -39.68 -33.15
C LEU A 11 66.74 -39.49 -33.16
N LEU A 12 66.12 -38.80 -34.13
CA LEU A 12 65.90 -39.17 -35.55
C LEU A 12 65.13 -40.49 -35.76
N PHE A 13 63.82 -40.43 -36.03
CA PHE A 13 63.21 -40.53 -37.38
C PHE A 13 61.70 -40.84 -37.30
N ALA A 14 60.99 -40.36 -38.34
CA ALA A 14 59.76 -40.93 -38.93
C ALA A 14 58.38 -40.64 -38.27
N ILE A 15 57.59 -39.84 -39.02
CA ILE A 15 56.11 -39.76 -39.06
C ILE A 15 55.58 -41.05 -39.76
N PRO A 16 54.38 -41.68 -39.55
CA PRO A 16 53.08 -41.21 -38.99
C PRO A 16 52.27 -42.19 -38.06
N ALA A 17 51.19 -41.65 -37.46
CA ALA A 17 49.88 -42.25 -37.12
C ALA A 17 49.66 -43.35 -36.04
N ILE A 18 48.59 -43.13 -35.26
CA ILE A 18 47.68 -44.02 -34.48
C ILE A 18 47.84 -44.00 -32.93
N VAL A 19 46.67 -43.83 -32.26
CA VAL A 19 46.30 -44.04 -30.84
C VAL A 19 46.43 -42.78 -29.95
N ILE A 20 45.37 -41.96 -29.79
CA ILE A 20 44.22 -42.07 -28.85
C ILE A 20 44.50 -41.37 -27.51
N LEU A 21 43.67 -40.35 -27.25
CA LEU A 21 43.15 -39.88 -25.97
C LEU A 21 44.14 -39.65 -24.80
N ILE A 22 44.29 -38.37 -24.41
CA ILE A 22 43.85 -37.82 -23.11
C ILE A 22 44.41 -36.40 -22.92
N ASN A 23 43.53 -35.50 -22.48
CA ASN A 23 43.77 -34.17 -21.88
C ASN A 23 44.31 -33.04 -22.76
N PHE A 24 43.41 -32.12 -23.12
CA PHE A 24 43.41 -30.74 -22.59
C PHE A 24 42.10 -30.04 -23.01
N ASN A 25 41.12 -30.02 -22.11
CA ASN A 25 40.04 -29.05 -22.09
C ASN A 25 39.79 -28.68 -20.62
N SER A 26 40.41 -27.59 -20.19
CA SER A 26 40.05 -26.91 -18.94
C SER A 26 40.16 -25.41 -19.17
N CYS A 27 39.08 -24.85 -19.69
CA CYS A 27 38.67 -23.47 -19.47
C CYS A 27 37.17 -23.54 -19.20
N SER A 28 36.84 -23.60 -17.92
CA SER A 28 35.48 -23.49 -17.42
C SER A 28 35.02 -22.04 -17.51
N ASP A 29 34.39 -21.68 -18.62
CA ASP A 29 33.52 -20.50 -18.66
C ASP A 29 32.26 -20.82 -17.87
N ASN A 30 32.25 -20.40 -16.60
CA ASN A 30 31.03 -20.30 -15.80
C ASN A 30 30.11 -19.24 -16.42
N LYS A 31 29.38 -19.61 -17.46
CA LYS A 31 28.17 -18.90 -17.88
C LYS A 31 27.16 -19.02 -16.75
N LYS A 32 27.06 -17.95 -15.94
CA LYS A 32 25.88 -17.72 -15.11
C LYS A 32 24.67 -17.69 -16.04
N SER A 33 23.79 -18.68 -15.92
CA SER A 33 22.47 -18.69 -16.52
C SER A 33 21.57 -17.71 -15.77
N GLY A 34 21.76 -16.41 -16.02
CA GLY A 34 20.70 -15.41 -15.84
C GLY A 34 19.90 -15.30 -17.13
N PRO A 35 18.63 -14.87 -17.10
CA PRO A 35 17.92 -14.54 -18.32
C PRO A 35 18.67 -13.36 -18.97
N ALA A 36 19.34 -13.62 -20.09
CA ALA A 36 19.87 -12.58 -20.93
C ALA A 36 18.66 -11.92 -21.60
N LEU A 37 18.31 -10.71 -21.18
CA LEU A 37 17.38 -9.85 -21.91
C LEU A 37 17.93 -9.73 -23.34
N SER A 38 17.17 -10.17 -24.33
CA SER A 38 17.52 -9.90 -25.72
C SER A 38 17.40 -8.39 -25.97
N GLY A 39 17.99 -7.86 -27.05
CA GLY A 39 18.01 -6.41 -27.30
C GLY A 39 16.62 -5.77 -27.41
N ASP A 40 15.58 -6.56 -27.66
CA ASP A 40 14.17 -6.15 -27.76
C ASP A 40 13.56 -5.78 -26.38
N GLU A 41 13.88 -6.50 -25.31
CA GLU A 41 13.28 -6.29 -23.98
C GLU A 41 13.65 -4.92 -23.39
N ALA A 42 14.91 -4.52 -23.53
CA ALA A 42 15.37 -3.23 -23.03
C ALA A 42 14.70 -2.06 -23.76
N GLU A 43 14.42 -2.21 -25.05
CA GLU A 43 13.70 -1.22 -25.85
C GLU A 43 12.25 -1.08 -25.38
N GLN A 44 11.59 -2.18 -24.99
CA GLN A 44 10.19 -2.18 -24.53
C GLN A 44 9.95 -1.47 -23.19
N VAL A 45 10.99 -1.35 -22.35
CA VAL A 45 10.91 -0.66 -21.04
C VAL A 45 11.61 0.69 -21.04
N TYR A 46 12.25 1.05 -22.15
CA TYR A 46 12.94 2.32 -22.27
C TYR A 46 11.95 3.47 -22.51
N VAL A 47 11.85 4.36 -21.52
CA VAL A 47 11.12 5.63 -21.65
C VAL A 47 12.14 6.76 -21.73
N ALA A 48 12.21 7.40 -22.90
CA ALA A 48 13.23 8.41 -23.20
C ALA A 48 13.05 9.67 -22.33
N PRO A 49 14.12 10.47 -22.10
CA PRO A 49 13.99 11.76 -21.41
C PRO A 49 12.98 12.67 -22.12
N GLY A 50 11.97 13.16 -21.38
CA GLY A 50 10.87 13.96 -21.91
C GLY A 50 9.61 13.17 -22.29
N GLU A 51 9.70 11.84 -22.34
CA GLU A 51 8.56 10.93 -22.53
C GLU A 51 8.02 10.41 -21.19
N TYR A 52 6.78 9.95 -21.20
CA TYR A 52 6.05 9.53 -20.00
C TYR A 52 5.75 8.03 -20.00
N ASP A 53 5.70 7.47 -18.80
CA ASP A 53 5.21 6.11 -18.56
C ASP A 53 3.71 5.99 -18.92
N GLU A 54 3.30 4.79 -19.32
CA GLU A 54 1.93 4.50 -19.75
C GLU A 54 0.97 4.35 -18.57
N PHE A 55 1.46 3.88 -17.42
CA PHE A 55 0.66 3.65 -16.22
C PHE A 55 1.29 4.28 -14.98
N TYR A 56 0.45 4.79 -14.09
CA TYR A 56 0.79 4.89 -12.67
C TYR A 56 0.62 3.52 -12.02
N TYR A 57 1.55 3.16 -11.13
CA TYR A 57 1.51 1.93 -10.35
C TYR A 57 1.65 2.26 -8.87
N PHE A 58 0.55 2.09 -8.14
CA PHE A 58 0.44 2.37 -6.71
C PHE A 58 0.76 1.09 -5.94
N VAL A 59 1.87 1.11 -5.21
CA VAL A 59 2.48 -0.06 -4.59
C VAL A 59 2.47 0.12 -3.09
N SER A 60 1.93 -0.87 -2.36
CA SER A 60 1.96 -0.85 -0.91
C SER A 60 3.40 -0.80 -0.41
N GLY A 61 3.63 -0.07 0.68
CA GLY A 61 4.96 0.09 1.26
C GLY A 61 5.27 -0.92 2.36
N GLY A 62 4.41 -1.91 2.61
CA GLY A 62 4.53 -2.88 3.71
C GLY A 62 4.92 -2.20 5.02
N PHE A 63 5.98 -2.69 5.67
CA PHE A 63 6.45 -2.20 6.96
C PHE A 63 6.99 -0.76 6.97
N SER A 64 7.07 -0.08 5.82
CA SER A 64 7.27 1.37 5.82
C SER A 64 6.01 2.15 6.23
N GLY A 65 4.82 1.54 6.10
CA GLY A 65 3.53 2.18 6.36
C GLY A 65 3.12 3.20 5.30
N GLN A 66 3.78 3.19 4.15
CA GLN A 66 3.62 4.18 3.07
C GLN A 66 2.95 3.60 1.81
N LEU A 67 2.66 4.47 0.85
CA LEU A 67 2.27 4.10 -0.51
C LEU A 67 3.28 4.66 -1.51
N SER A 68 3.92 3.81 -2.31
CA SER A 68 4.87 4.22 -3.35
C SER A 68 4.18 4.32 -4.71
N THR A 69 4.54 5.30 -5.52
CA THR A 69 4.03 5.51 -6.88
C THR A 69 5.15 5.31 -7.88
N TYR A 70 5.03 4.32 -8.75
CA TYR A 70 5.98 4.02 -9.82
C TYR A 70 5.35 4.31 -11.19
N GLY A 71 6.20 4.50 -12.20
CA GLY A 71 5.82 4.49 -13.62
C GLY A 71 6.10 3.14 -14.28
N ILE A 72 5.17 2.67 -15.13
CA ILE A 72 5.32 1.47 -15.95
C ILE A 72 5.22 1.88 -17.43
N PRO A 73 6.16 1.45 -18.30
CA PRO A 73 7.05 0.29 -18.14
C PRO A 73 8.44 0.57 -17.54
N SER A 74 8.79 1.81 -17.22
CA SER A 74 10.18 2.14 -16.83
C SER A 74 10.61 1.59 -15.45
N GLY A 75 9.66 1.28 -14.57
CA GLY A 75 9.94 0.87 -13.19
C GLY A 75 10.49 2.00 -12.31
N ARG A 76 10.39 3.27 -12.74
CA ARG A 76 10.92 4.42 -12.01
C ARG A 76 10.01 4.80 -10.84
N LEU A 77 10.58 5.01 -9.66
CA LEU A 77 9.87 5.57 -8.51
C LEU A 77 9.65 7.07 -8.73
N PHE A 78 8.39 7.52 -8.67
CA PHE A 78 8.02 8.93 -8.78
C PHE A 78 7.87 9.59 -7.42
N ARG A 79 7.21 8.92 -6.46
CA ARG A 79 6.87 9.49 -5.16
C ARG A 79 6.59 8.41 -4.12
N VAL A 80 6.94 8.68 -2.88
CA VAL A 80 6.43 7.96 -1.70
C VAL A 80 5.45 8.88 -0.98
N ILE A 81 4.21 8.45 -0.83
CA ILE A 81 3.12 9.21 -0.22
C ILE A 81 3.05 8.87 1.28
N PRO A 82 3.15 9.87 2.17
CA PRO A 82 2.89 9.75 3.61
C PRO A 82 1.50 9.16 3.94
N VAL A 83 1.39 8.07 4.71
CA VAL A 83 0.11 7.46 5.09
C VAL A 83 0.07 7.18 6.60
N PHE A 84 0.67 6.06 7.05
CA PHE A 84 0.55 5.60 8.44
C PHE A 84 1.82 5.78 9.28
N SER A 85 2.93 6.16 8.65
CA SER A 85 4.19 6.45 9.34
C SER A 85 4.56 7.91 9.24
N VAL A 86 5.36 8.36 10.22
CA VAL A 86 5.98 9.68 10.14
C VAL A 86 6.97 9.72 8.96
N ASP A 87 6.98 10.84 8.22
CA ASP A 87 7.90 11.06 7.11
C ASP A 87 8.65 12.37 7.34
N PRO A 88 9.91 12.31 7.83
CA PRO A 88 10.69 13.51 8.12
C PRO A 88 11.10 14.29 6.87
N GLU A 89 11.14 13.66 5.69
CA GLU A 89 11.43 14.34 4.41
C GLU A 89 10.35 15.38 4.09
N LYS A 90 9.09 15.07 4.41
CA LYS A 90 7.93 15.92 4.12
C LYS A 90 7.34 16.59 5.35
N GLY A 91 7.89 16.32 6.53
CA GLY A 91 7.35 16.76 7.82
C GLY A 91 6.01 16.12 8.23
N TYR A 92 5.56 15.07 7.54
CA TYR A 92 4.29 14.40 7.84
C TYR A 92 4.36 13.65 9.18
N GLY A 93 3.37 13.87 10.04
CA GLY A 93 3.36 13.39 11.42
C GLY A 93 4.19 14.25 12.38
N TYR A 94 4.93 15.25 11.89
CA TYR A 94 5.74 16.17 12.68
C TYR A 94 5.16 17.58 12.71
N THR A 95 4.56 18.04 11.62
CA THR A 95 3.84 19.33 11.58
C THR A 95 2.56 19.27 12.40
N GLU A 96 2.16 20.39 12.98
CA GLU A 96 0.92 20.46 13.76
C GLU A 96 -0.30 20.13 12.88
N GLU A 97 -0.23 20.42 11.58
CA GLU A 97 -1.27 20.13 10.60
C GLU A 97 -1.46 18.64 10.36
N THR A 98 -0.40 17.83 10.39
CA THR A 98 -0.46 16.42 9.99
C THR A 98 -0.45 15.45 11.17
N LYS A 99 0.00 15.85 12.35
CA LYS A 99 -0.05 15.03 13.58
C LYS A 99 -1.39 14.33 13.81
N PRO A 100 -2.56 15.00 13.64
CA PRO A 100 -3.85 14.34 13.85
C PRO A 100 -4.11 13.15 12.92
N MET A 101 -3.47 13.08 11.74
CA MET A 101 -3.62 11.93 10.82
C MET A 101 -3.15 10.61 11.43
N LEU A 102 -2.22 10.65 12.39
CA LEU A 102 -1.63 9.46 13.01
C LEU A 102 -2.20 9.16 14.41
N ASN A 103 -3.22 9.90 14.84
CA ASN A 103 -3.92 9.58 16.07
C ASN A 103 -4.80 8.34 15.90
N THR A 104 -4.81 7.50 16.92
CA THR A 104 -5.64 6.30 17.03
C THR A 104 -6.31 6.27 18.39
N SER A 105 -7.14 5.26 18.62
CA SER A 105 -7.67 4.97 19.94
C SER A 105 -6.56 4.67 20.97
N TYR A 106 -5.37 4.27 20.54
CA TYR A 106 -4.21 4.01 21.39
C TYR A 106 -3.28 5.23 21.57
N GLY A 107 -3.64 6.38 21.00
CA GLY A 107 -2.81 7.59 20.99
C GLY A 107 -2.12 7.82 19.65
N PHE A 108 -1.05 8.61 19.64
CA PHE A 108 -0.27 8.85 18.42
C PHE A 108 0.59 7.62 18.08
N ILE A 109 0.36 7.01 16.92
CA ILE A 109 1.14 5.86 16.45
C ILE A 109 1.93 6.27 15.20
N PRO A 110 3.28 6.34 15.28
CA PRO A 110 4.13 6.88 14.22
C PRO A 110 4.47 5.90 13.09
N TRP A 111 3.82 4.75 13.03
CA TRP A 111 4.11 3.68 12.07
C TRP A 111 2.91 2.76 11.83
N ASP A 112 2.92 2.03 10.71
CA ASP A 112 2.08 0.85 10.49
C ASP A 112 2.67 -0.03 9.37
N ASP A 113 1.99 -1.12 9.03
CA ASP A 113 2.33 -2.07 7.98
C ASP A 113 1.22 -2.04 6.90
N ALA A 114 1.57 -1.55 5.71
CA ALA A 114 0.64 -1.21 4.63
C ALA A 114 0.56 -2.31 3.55
N HIS A 115 -0.58 -2.97 3.43
CA HIS A 115 -0.68 -4.21 2.64
C HIS A 115 -1.31 -4.05 1.24
N HIS A 116 -2.58 -3.70 1.15
CA HIS A 116 -3.31 -3.67 -0.12
C HIS A 116 -3.68 -2.26 -0.50
N SER A 117 -3.30 -1.87 -1.72
CA SER A 117 -3.79 -0.65 -2.35
C SER A 117 -4.97 -0.98 -3.26
N GLU A 118 -6.02 -0.16 -3.23
CA GLU A 118 -7.25 -0.37 -3.98
C GLU A 118 -7.75 0.97 -4.56
N LEU A 119 -7.92 1.05 -5.86
CA LEU A 119 -8.38 2.22 -6.60
C LEU A 119 -9.89 2.33 -6.48
N SER A 120 -10.38 3.57 -6.43
CA SER A 120 -11.80 3.83 -6.63
C SER A 120 -12.27 3.37 -8.01
N GLN A 121 -13.50 2.87 -8.07
CA GLN A 121 -14.11 2.28 -9.25
C GLN A 121 -15.46 2.91 -9.56
N THR A 122 -15.77 2.97 -10.84
CA THR A 122 -17.10 3.28 -11.39
C THR A 122 -17.49 2.16 -12.35
N ASP A 123 -18.65 1.55 -12.14
CA ASP A 123 -19.12 0.36 -12.89
C ASP A 123 -18.11 -0.80 -12.93
N GLY A 124 -17.32 -0.97 -11.88
CA GLY A 124 -16.30 -2.00 -11.73
C GLY A 124 -15.05 -1.75 -12.56
N VAL A 125 -14.77 -0.49 -12.92
CA VAL A 125 -13.56 -0.08 -13.63
C VAL A 125 -12.87 1.03 -12.82
N PRO A 126 -11.55 0.96 -12.57
CA PRO A 126 -10.81 2.00 -11.89
C PRO A 126 -10.96 3.37 -12.57
N ASP A 127 -11.24 4.40 -11.76
CA ASP A 127 -11.57 5.75 -12.26
C ASP A 127 -10.59 6.84 -11.86
N GLY A 128 -9.61 6.52 -11.01
CA GLY A 128 -8.50 7.43 -10.68
C GLY A 128 -8.88 8.60 -9.76
N ARG A 129 -10.01 8.54 -9.05
CA ARG A 129 -10.36 9.54 -8.03
C ARG A 129 -9.49 9.37 -6.77
N TRP A 130 -9.43 8.15 -6.25
CA TRP A 130 -8.78 7.83 -4.98
C TRP A 130 -8.02 6.51 -5.04
N VAL A 131 -7.05 6.37 -4.14
CA VAL A 131 -6.47 5.07 -3.74
C VAL A 131 -6.75 4.88 -2.26
N PHE A 132 -7.26 3.71 -1.89
CA PHE A 132 -7.40 3.26 -0.52
C PHE A 132 -6.22 2.36 -0.16
N ILE A 133 -5.80 2.38 1.09
CA ILE A 133 -4.77 1.46 1.60
C ILE A 133 -5.05 1.12 3.06
N ASN A 134 -4.77 -0.11 3.49
CA ASN A 134 -4.96 -0.55 4.88
C ASN A 134 -3.65 -0.53 5.67
N GLY A 135 -3.75 -0.27 6.97
CA GLY A 135 -2.71 -0.52 7.97
C GLY A 135 -3.08 -1.74 8.81
N ASN A 136 -2.14 -2.67 8.98
CA ASN A 136 -2.36 -4.00 9.57
C ASN A 136 -2.20 -4.00 11.11
N ASN A 137 -1.21 -3.28 11.66
CA ASN A 137 -0.86 -3.27 13.09
C ASN A 137 -1.96 -2.62 13.94
N THR A 138 -2.33 -1.38 13.62
CA THR A 138 -3.53 -0.75 14.18
C THR A 138 -4.55 -0.65 13.06
N PRO A 139 -5.50 -1.59 12.97
CA PRO A 139 -6.45 -1.70 11.87
C PRO A 139 -7.02 -0.35 11.45
N ARG A 140 -6.59 0.12 10.29
CA ARG A 140 -7.00 1.42 9.73
C ARG A 140 -7.12 1.30 8.21
N ILE A 141 -7.94 2.15 7.61
CA ILE A 141 -7.97 2.39 6.16
C ILE A 141 -7.70 3.87 5.94
N ALA A 142 -6.79 4.16 5.01
CA ALA A 142 -6.53 5.50 4.51
C ALA A 142 -7.14 5.68 3.12
N ARG A 143 -7.56 6.91 2.81
CA ARG A 143 -7.90 7.36 1.46
C ARG A 143 -6.89 8.42 1.02
N ILE A 144 -6.29 8.19 -0.14
CA ILE A 144 -5.39 9.10 -0.83
C ILE A 144 -6.16 9.75 -1.98
N ASP A 145 -6.11 11.09 -2.06
CA ASP A 145 -6.65 11.84 -3.19
C ASP A 145 -5.62 11.88 -4.33
N LEU A 146 -5.99 11.39 -5.52
CA LEU A 146 -5.09 11.34 -6.68
C LEU A 146 -4.98 12.67 -7.44
N THR A 147 -5.77 13.67 -7.08
CA THR A 147 -5.54 15.04 -7.55
C THR A 147 -4.35 15.67 -6.85
N THR A 148 -4.18 15.45 -5.55
CA THR A 148 -3.10 16.06 -4.74
C THR A 148 -1.99 15.08 -4.34
N PHE A 149 -2.18 13.78 -4.57
CA PHE A 149 -1.31 12.70 -4.11
C PHE A 149 -1.05 12.77 -2.60
N ARG A 150 -2.11 13.07 -1.83
CA ARG A 150 -2.07 13.27 -0.38
C ARG A 150 -3.05 12.31 0.31
N THR A 151 -2.64 11.78 1.45
CA THR A 151 -3.56 11.09 2.36
C THR A 151 -4.51 12.11 2.97
N VAL A 152 -5.79 12.01 2.64
CA VAL A 152 -6.81 12.99 3.05
C VAL A 152 -7.72 12.49 4.16
N GLU A 153 -7.70 11.19 4.45
CA GLU A 153 -8.58 10.61 5.45
C GLU A 153 -8.04 9.27 5.95
N ILE A 154 -8.12 9.02 7.25
CA ILE A 154 -7.76 7.74 7.89
C ILE A 154 -8.86 7.37 8.89
N ILE A 155 -9.46 6.20 8.74
CA ILE A 155 -10.45 5.67 9.68
C ILE A 155 -9.93 4.38 10.32
N GLU A 156 -9.94 4.34 11.66
CA GLU A 156 -9.62 3.14 12.43
C GLU A 156 -10.79 2.17 12.45
N ILE A 157 -10.47 0.88 12.36
CA ILE A 157 -11.41 -0.24 12.28
C ILE A 157 -11.47 -0.91 13.65
N PRO A 158 -12.50 -0.63 14.47
CA PRO A 158 -12.65 -1.23 15.78
C PRO A 158 -12.95 -2.73 15.69
N ASN A 159 -12.86 -3.44 16.83
CA ASN A 159 -13.22 -4.86 16.95
C ASN A 159 -12.46 -5.78 15.99
N SER A 160 -11.34 -5.32 15.46
CA SER A 160 -10.51 -6.01 14.48
C SER A 160 -9.06 -5.99 14.93
N ALA A 161 -8.28 -6.96 14.44
CA ALA A 161 -6.83 -6.98 14.55
C ALA A 161 -6.24 -7.65 13.31
N GLY A 162 -5.07 -7.19 12.88
CA GLY A 162 -4.47 -7.63 11.63
C GLY A 162 -5.38 -7.33 10.44
N ASN A 163 -5.66 -6.06 10.14
CA ASN A 163 -6.53 -5.71 9.02
C ASN A 163 -5.89 -6.19 7.71
N HIS A 164 -6.40 -7.26 7.09
CA HIS A 164 -5.73 -7.89 5.94
C HIS A 164 -6.61 -8.07 4.72
N SER A 165 -7.84 -8.59 4.86
CA SER A 165 -8.80 -8.68 3.75
C SER A 165 -9.41 -7.31 3.44
N SER A 166 -8.55 -6.36 3.10
CA SER A 166 -8.74 -4.91 3.21
C SER A 166 -7.63 -4.14 2.49
N PRO A 167 -7.92 -2.96 1.93
CA PRO A 167 -9.23 -2.46 1.56
C PRO A 167 -9.63 -3.04 0.20
N PHE A 168 -10.91 -3.41 0.02
CA PHE A 168 -11.42 -3.80 -1.30
C PHE A 168 -12.74 -3.09 -1.60
N THR A 169 -12.87 -2.49 -2.79
CA THR A 169 -14.02 -1.66 -3.14
C THR A 169 -15.15 -2.45 -3.77
N THR A 170 -16.39 -1.97 -3.60
CA THR A 170 -17.49 -2.41 -4.46
C THR A 170 -17.32 -1.80 -5.86
N PRO A 171 -18.00 -2.33 -6.89
CA PRO A 171 -17.83 -1.85 -8.26
C PRO A 171 -18.06 -0.33 -8.48
N ASN A 172 -18.81 0.34 -7.61
CA ASN A 172 -19.02 1.79 -7.69
C ASN A 172 -18.39 2.56 -6.53
N THR A 173 -17.54 1.90 -5.73
CA THR A 173 -17.01 2.43 -4.48
C THR A 173 -18.13 2.95 -3.58
N ASP A 174 -19.23 2.20 -3.47
CA ASP A 174 -20.26 2.45 -2.46
C ASP A 174 -19.74 2.07 -1.06
N TYR A 175 -18.90 1.04 -1.03
CA TYR A 175 -18.23 0.54 0.17
C TYR A 175 -16.77 0.23 -0.11
N VAL A 176 -15.95 0.42 0.92
CA VAL A 176 -14.64 -0.20 1.09
C VAL A 176 -14.77 -1.18 2.26
N VAL A 177 -14.20 -2.37 2.13
CA VAL A 177 -14.33 -3.43 3.13
C VAL A 177 -13.02 -3.69 3.85
N ALA A 178 -13.12 -4.00 5.15
CA ALA A 178 -12.02 -4.49 5.98
C ALA A 178 -12.41 -5.76 6.73
N GLY A 179 -11.56 -6.78 6.72
CA GLY A 179 -11.74 -7.98 7.53
C GLY A 179 -10.60 -8.23 8.52
N THR A 180 -10.96 -8.81 9.67
CA THR A 180 -10.05 -9.26 10.71
C THR A 180 -9.24 -10.47 10.28
N ARG A 181 -7.90 -10.39 10.35
CA ARG A 181 -7.03 -11.56 10.21
C ARG A 181 -6.76 -12.27 11.52
N PHE A 182 -6.61 -11.51 12.62
CA PHE A 182 -6.37 -12.07 13.94
C PHE A 182 -7.61 -11.84 14.78
N SER A 183 -8.39 -12.89 15.03
CA SER A 183 -9.59 -12.73 15.84
C SER A 183 -9.25 -12.19 17.23
N VAL A 184 -10.12 -11.36 17.77
CA VAL A 184 -9.99 -10.76 19.09
C VAL A 184 -11.32 -10.87 19.83
N PRO A 185 -11.33 -10.84 21.18
CA PRO A 185 -12.57 -10.68 21.91
C PRO A 185 -13.23 -9.37 21.50
N VAL A 186 -14.52 -9.41 21.16
CA VAL A 186 -15.29 -8.20 20.85
C VAL A 186 -15.30 -7.28 22.08
N GLU A 187 -15.17 -5.96 21.87
CA GLU A 187 -14.89 -4.95 22.91
C GLU A 187 -13.53 -5.11 23.62
N ASN A 188 -12.62 -5.93 23.04
CA ASN A 188 -11.30 -6.26 23.60
C ASN A 188 -11.36 -6.70 25.07
N ARG A 189 -12.37 -7.54 25.40
CA ARG A 189 -12.61 -8.05 26.76
C ARG A 189 -11.43 -8.86 27.28
N ASP A 190 -11.18 -8.73 28.59
CA ASP A 190 -10.22 -9.56 29.32
C ASP A 190 -10.77 -10.99 29.51
N VAL A 191 -10.25 -11.93 28.71
CA VAL A 191 -10.61 -13.34 28.73
C VAL A 191 -9.36 -14.22 28.55
N PRO A 192 -9.36 -15.45 29.08
CA PRO A 192 -8.25 -16.39 28.85
C PRO A 192 -8.07 -16.74 27.36
N ILE A 193 -6.84 -16.78 26.86
CA ILE A 193 -6.55 -17.11 25.44
C ILE A 193 -7.03 -18.52 25.06
N ASN A 194 -6.99 -19.49 25.99
CA ASN A 194 -7.49 -20.85 25.73
C ASN A 194 -9.02 -20.92 25.55
N SER A 195 -9.75 -19.82 25.78
CA SER A 195 -11.17 -19.68 25.47
C SER A 195 -11.43 -19.16 24.05
N TYR A 196 -10.43 -19.21 23.15
CA TYR A 196 -10.48 -18.65 21.79
C TYR A 196 -11.80 -18.92 21.06
N LYS A 197 -12.19 -20.19 20.93
CA LYS A 197 -13.44 -20.61 20.26
C LYS A 197 -14.70 -19.97 20.83
N GLU A 198 -14.73 -19.82 22.15
CA GLU A 198 -15.88 -19.29 22.87
C GLU A 198 -15.95 -17.76 22.80
N ASN A 199 -14.82 -17.07 22.98
CA ASN A 199 -14.81 -15.64 23.28
C ASN A 199 -14.25 -14.72 22.19
N PHE A 200 -13.46 -15.25 21.26
CA PHE A 200 -12.84 -14.47 20.19
C PHE A 200 -13.77 -14.45 18.98
N ARG A 201 -13.76 -13.39 18.19
CA ARG A 201 -14.55 -13.30 16.96
C ARG A 201 -13.79 -12.57 15.86
N GLY A 202 -14.20 -12.83 14.63
CA GLY A 202 -13.86 -12.01 13.47
C GLY A 202 -14.83 -10.84 13.35
N ALA A 203 -14.42 -9.82 12.60
CA ALA A 203 -15.27 -8.71 12.21
C ALA A 203 -15.04 -8.37 10.74
N ILE A 204 -16.12 -8.32 9.96
CA ILE A 204 -16.11 -7.84 8.58
C ILE A 204 -16.80 -6.48 8.53
N SER A 205 -16.02 -5.46 8.27
CA SER A 205 -16.39 -4.06 8.36
C SER A 205 -16.73 -3.50 6.99
N PHE A 206 -17.89 -2.84 6.89
CA PHE A 206 -18.35 -2.17 5.68
C PHE A 206 -18.27 -0.65 5.90
N ILE A 207 -17.27 -0.02 5.26
CA ILE A 207 -17.02 1.41 5.33
C ILE A 207 -17.70 2.05 4.13
N LYS A 208 -18.78 2.79 4.36
CA LYS A 208 -19.50 3.50 3.29
C LYS A 208 -18.67 4.67 2.81
N VAL A 209 -18.65 4.89 1.51
CA VAL A 209 -17.95 6.01 0.88
C VAL A 209 -18.97 6.94 0.25
N ASP A 210 -18.88 8.23 0.56
CA ASP A 210 -19.70 9.25 -0.10
C ASP A 210 -19.31 9.37 -1.58
N LYS A 211 -20.29 9.32 -2.48
CA LYS A 211 -20.04 9.26 -3.92
C LYS A 211 -19.36 10.51 -4.48
N GLU A 212 -19.67 11.67 -3.90
CA GLU A 212 -19.18 12.96 -4.39
C GLU A 212 -17.88 13.35 -3.68
N LYS A 213 -17.83 13.20 -2.36
CA LYS A 213 -16.74 13.68 -1.51
C LYS A 213 -15.69 12.62 -1.19
N GLY A 214 -16.02 11.34 -1.32
CA GLY A 214 -15.16 10.22 -0.93
C GLY A 214 -15.05 10.02 0.58
N SER A 215 -15.75 10.81 1.40
CA SER A 215 -15.67 10.70 2.86
C SER A 215 -16.11 9.32 3.34
N MET A 216 -15.34 8.72 4.24
CA MET A 216 -15.53 7.38 4.77
C MET A 216 -16.39 7.41 6.04
N ASN A 217 -17.27 6.43 6.19
CA ASN A 217 -18.04 6.22 7.42
C ASN A 217 -18.23 4.72 7.68
N LEU A 218 -17.81 4.24 8.85
CA LEU A 218 -18.01 2.85 9.24
C LEU A 218 -19.50 2.56 9.46
N ALA A 219 -20.17 1.96 8.46
CA ALA A 219 -21.62 1.83 8.44
C ALA A 219 -22.11 0.70 9.34
N PHE A 220 -21.45 -0.45 9.24
CA PHE A 220 -21.73 -1.61 10.09
C PHE A 220 -20.59 -2.62 10.05
N GLN A 221 -20.57 -3.53 11.03
CA GLN A 221 -19.72 -4.71 11.05
C GLN A 221 -20.57 -5.98 11.15
N ILE A 222 -20.18 -7.03 10.45
CA ILE A 222 -20.70 -8.38 10.64
C ILE A 222 -19.73 -9.10 11.58
N ILE A 223 -20.22 -9.54 12.73
CA ILE A 223 -19.44 -10.35 13.66
C ILE A 223 -19.46 -11.79 13.17
N THR A 224 -18.29 -12.39 13.00
CA THR A 224 -18.15 -13.70 12.38
C THR A 224 -17.42 -14.68 13.31
N PRO A 225 -17.49 -16.00 13.04
CA PRO A 225 -16.67 -16.99 13.73
C PRO A 225 -15.18 -16.60 13.72
N PRO A 226 -14.39 -17.02 14.72
CA PRO A 226 -13.01 -16.57 14.92
C PRO A 226 -12.00 -17.21 13.96
N PHE A 227 -12.29 -17.16 12.67
CA PHE A 227 -11.39 -17.54 11.60
C PHE A 227 -10.42 -16.40 11.26
N ASP A 228 -9.37 -16.73 10.53
CA ASP A 228 -8.43 -15.74 10.03
C ASP A 228 -8.82 -15.36 8.59
N TYR A 229 -9.41 -14.18 8.41
CA TYR A 229 -9.87 -13.70 7.09
C TYR A 229 -8.75 -12.98 6.35
N ASP A 230 -8.38 -13.49 5.18
CA ASP A 230 -7.10 -13.22 4.56
C ASP A 230 -7.19 -12.21 3.41
N LEU A 231 -7.91 -12.56 2.34
CA LEU A 231 -8.10 -11.70 1.17
C LEU A 231 -9.60 -11.55 0.89
N SER A 232 -9.99 -10.46 0.23
CA SER A 232 -11.35 -10.34 -0.28
C SER A 232 -11.41 -9.69 -1.64
N HIS A 233 -12.50 -9.95 -2.37
CA HIS A 233 -12.85 -9.20 -3.58
C HIS A 233 -14.36 -9.06 -3.70
N SER A 234 -14.78 -7.95 -4.29
CA SER A 234 -16.17 -7.73 -4.64
C SER A 234 -16.56 -8.51 -5.90
N GLY A 235 -17.80 -8.97 -5.90
CA GLY A 235 -18.44 -9.54 -7.07
C GLY A 235 -18.68 -8.48 -8.15
N LYS A 236 -18.74 -8.95 -9.39
CA LYS A 236 -18.88 -8.13 -10.61
C LYS A 236 -19.94 -8.77 -11.50
N GLY A 237 -20.49 -8.03 -12.45
CA GLY A 237 -21.43 -8.60 -13.43
C GLY A 237 -22.56 -9.38 -12.74
N PRO A 238 -22.71 -10.71 -12.96
CA PRO A 238 -23.73 -11.51 -12.31
C PRO A 238 -23.56 -11.62 -10.78
N SER A 239 -22.33 -11.53 -10.26
CA SER A 239 -22.04 -11.55 -8.82
C SER A 239 -22.03 -10.17 -8.16
N ASP A 240 -22.37 -9.10 -8.88
CA ASP A 240 -22.53 -7.77 -8.27
C ASP A 240 -23.53 -7.82 -7.09
N GLY A 241 -23.15 -7.20 -5.98
CA GLY A 241 -23.86 -7.30 -4.69
C GLY A 241 -23.34 -8.38 -3.75
N TRP A 242 -22.30 -9.11 -4.14
CA TRP A 242 -21.60 -10.08 -3.28
C TRP A 242 -20.16 -9.67 -3.00
N TYR A 243 -19.61 -10.16 -1.89
CA TYR A 243 -18.19 -10.17 -1.56
C TYR A 243 -17.75 -11.59 -1.23
N PHE A 244 -16.48 -11.88 -1.46
CA PHE A 244 -15.88 -13.17 -1.16
C PHE A 244 -14.63 -12.95 -0.31
N PHE A 245 -14.51 -13.70 0.79
CA PHE A 245 -13.39 -13.60 1.74
C PHE A 245 -12.75 -14.96 1.93
N SER A 246 -11.47 -15.12 1.61
CA SER A 246 -10.74 -16.34 1.99
C SER A 246 -10.56 -16.39 3.50
N CYS A 247 -10.67 -17.59 4.06
CA CYS A 247 -10.47 -17.87 5.47
C CYS A 247 -9.44 -18.99 5.58
N TYR A 248 -8.36 -18.76 6.33
CA TYR A 248 -7.50 -19.84 6.82
C TYR A 248 -7.74 -19.99 8.33
N ASN A 249 -7.37 -21.12 8.95
CA ASN A 249 -7.67 -21.39 10.37
C ASN A 249 -9.16 -21.59 10.70
N SER A 250 -9.90 -22.34 9.88
CA SER A 250 -11.28 -22.70 10.23
C SER A 250 -11.36 -23.70 11.41
N GLU A 251 -10.23 -24.22 11.86
CA GLU A 251 -10.06 -25.04 13.06
C GLU A 251 -10.16 -24.23 14.36
N GLU A 252 -10.08 -22.89 14.27
CA GLU A 252 -10.07 -21.95 15.39
C GLU A 252 -8.91 -22.27 16.35
N ALA A 253 -7.75 -22.56 15.78
CA ALA A 253 -6.52 -22.78 16.52
C ALA A 253 -5.92 -21.44 16.97
N ASN A 254 -5.21 -21.47 18.10
CA ASN A 254 -4.61 -20.28 18.73
C ASN A 254 -3.15 -20.52 19.19
N THR A 255 -2.56 -21.67 18.87
CA THR A 255 -1.18 -22.04 19.18
C THR A 255 -0.68 -23.03 18.14
N LEU A 256 0.64 -23.03 17.88
CA LEU A 256 1.28 -23.89 16.86
C LEU A 256 0.50 -23.87 15.53
N LEU A 257 0.17 -22.68 15.05
CA LEU A 257 -0.77 -22.50 13.93
C LEU A 257 -0.29 -23.18 12.65
N GLU A 258 1.02 -23.26 12.44
CA GLU A 258 1.63 -24.01 11.33
C GLU A 258 1.30 -25.50 11.34
N VAL A 259 0.88 -26.03 12.50
CA VAL A 259 0.40 -27.40 12.68
C VAL A 259 -1.13 -27.41 12.80
N GLU A 260 -1.72 -26.61 13.67
CA GLU A 260 -3.10 -26.78 14.12
C GLU A 260 -4.16 -26.07 13.24
N ALA A 261 -3.81 -25.00 12.53
CA ALA A 261 -4.73 -24.19 11.72
C ALA A 261 -4.92 -24.68 10.27
N SER A 262 -4.39 -25.86 9.96
CA SER A 262 -4.36 -26.43 8.61
C SER A 262 -4.47 -27.94 8.69
N GLN A 263 -5.37 -28.44 9.54
CA GLN A 263 -5.64 -29.86 9.73
C GLN A 263 -6.73 -30.34 8.77
N LYS A 264 -7.76 -29.54 8.52
CA LYS A 264 -8.85 -29.86 7.60
C LYS A 264 -8.37 -29.91 6.16
N ASP A 265 -9.05 -30.70 5.31
CA ASP A 265 -8.74 -30.75 3.87
C ASP A 265 -9.23 -29.50 3.12
N LYS A 266 -10.23 -28.81 3.68
CA LYS A 266 -10.81 -27.58 3.15
C LYS A 266 -11.14 -26.64 4.30
N ASP A 267 -10.76 -25.39 4.14
CA ASP A 267 -11.30 -24.26 4.89
C ASP A 267 -12.40 -23.62 4.03
N PHE A 268 -12.51 -22.29 4.04
CA PHE A 268 -13.62 -21.61 3.40
C PHE A 268 -13.22 -20.38 2.59
N ILE A 269 -14.03 -20.09 1.59
CA ILE A 269 -14.29 -18.72 1.13
C ILE A 269 -15.69 -18.35 1.66
N MET A 270 -15.80 -17.29 2.46
CA MET A 270 -17.07 -16.75 2.90
C MET A 270 -17.66 -15.86 1.81
N ALA A 271 -18.89 -16.13 1.38
CA ALA A 271 -19.64 -15.31 0.46
C ALA A 271 -20.67 -14.46 1.23
N VAL A 272 -20.63 -13.14 1.05
CA VAL A 272 -21.52 -12.18 1.72
C VAL A 272 -22.29 -11.36 0.70
N ASN A 273 -23.63 -11.45 0.69
CA ASN A 273 -24.48 -10.58 -0.12
C ASN A 273 -24.65 -9.22 0.58
N TRP A 274 -23.70 -8.32 0.37
CA TRP A 274 -23.67 -7.03 1.05
C TRP A 274 -24.86 -6.13 0.70
N LYS A 275 -25.44 -6.23 -0.50
CA LYS A 275 -26.65 -5.46 -0.88
C LYS A 275 -27.86 -5.86 -0.04
N LYS A 276 -28.05 -7.16 0.20
CA LYS A 276 -29.10 -7.64 1.12
C LYS A 276 -28.83 -7.17 2.55
N VAL A 277 -27.58 -7.23 3.01
CA VAL A 277 -27.20 -6.74 4.34
C VAL A 277 -27.46 -5.24 4.47
N GLU A 278 -27.13 -4.43 3.46
CA GLU A 278 -27.43 -3.00 3.44
C GLU A 278 -28.94 -2.74 3.58
N GLY A 279 -29.78 -3.49 2.85
CA GLY A 279 -31.24 -3.42 2.99
C GLY A 279 -31.73 -3.77 4.40
N ILE A 280 -31.15 -4.79 5.02
CA ILE A 280 -31.45 -5.19 6.41
C ILE A 280 -31.07 -4.09 7.41
N VAL A 281 -29.90 -3.48 7.23
CA VAL A 281 -29.41 -2.37 8.06
C VAL A 281 -30.26 -1.12 7.89
N ALA A 282 -30.65 -0.80 6.64
CA ALA A 282 -31.55 0.30 6.32
C ALA A 282 -32.95 0.11 6.91
N GLY A 283 -33.40 -1.15 7.05
CA GLY A 283 -34.62 -1.53 7.78
C GLY A 283 -34.51 -1.40 9.31
N GLY A 284 -33.37 -0.97 9.85
CA GLY A 284 -33.17 -0.71 11.28
C GLY A 284 -32.64 -1.89 12.09
N LYS A 285 -32.30 -3.02 11.45
CA LYS A 285 -31.72 -4.20 12.15
C LYS A 285 -30.25 -3.96 12.52
N GLY A 286 -29.73 -4.76 13.45
CA GLY A 286 -28.40 -4.64 14.03
C GLY A 286 -28.42 -3.93 15.39
N THR A 287 -27.36 -4.11 16.16
CA THR A 287 -27.20 -3.57 17.51
C THR A 287 -26.10 -2.51 17.53
N MET A 288 -26.34 -1.39 18.21
CA MET A 288 -25.25 -0.44 18.48
C MET A 288 -24.36 -1.00 19.58
N MET A 289 -23.10 -1.23 19.26
CA MET A 289 -22.08 -1.75 20.17
C MET A 289 -21.16 -0.62 20.63
N ASN A 290 -20.75 -0.65 21.88
CA ASN A 290 -19.75 0.27 22.41
C ASN A 290 -18.39 -0.09 21.82
N THR A 291 -17.64 0.93 21.41
CA THR A 291 -16.28 0.74 20.92
C THR A 291 -15.50 2.04 21.09
N ARG A 292 -14.29 2.11 20.54
CA ARG A 292 -13.52 3.35 20.52
C ARG A 292 -12.51 3.30 19.36
N TYR A 293 -12.62 4.21 18.42
CA TYR A 293 -11.74 4.29 17.25
C TYR A 293 -11.58 5.75 16.78
N ALA A 294 -10.44 6.08 16.17
CA ALA A 294 -10.20 7.40 15.61
C ALA A 294 -10.69 7.52 14.15
N HIS A 295 -11.17 8.72 13.79
CA HIS A 295 -11.41 9.13 12.42
C HIS A 295 -10.71 10.46 12.17
N ASN A 296 -9.72 10.42 11.28
CA ASN A 296 -8.84 11.53 10.98
C ASN A 296 -9.13 12.04 9.58
N VAL A 297 -9.32 13.35 9.43
CA VAL A 297 -9.73 13.98 8.18
C VAL A 297 -8.86 15.19 7.92
N TRP A 298 -8.32 15.29 6.71
CA TRP A 298 -7.63 16.45 6.18
C TRP A 298 -8.62 17.40 5.51
N ASN A 299 -8.54 18.68 5.84
CA ASN A 299 -9.27 19.72 5.14
C ASN A 299 -8.33 20.46 4.18
N GLU A 300 -8.56 20.34 2.87
CA GLU A 300 -7.66 20.89 1.86
C GLU A 300 -7.58 22.43 1.90
N SER A 301 -8.72 23.12 2.04
CA SER A 301 -8.75 24.58 2.10
C SER A 301 -8.03 25.12 3.32
N LYS A 302 -8.24 24.50 4.49
CA LYS A 302 -7.60 24.89 5.75
C LYS A 302 -6.18 24.36 5.92
N GLN A 303 -5.79 23.40 5.07
CA GLN A 303 -4.53 22.66 5.14
C GLN A 303 -4.25 22.13 6.55
N LEU A 304 -5.25 21.47 7.14
CA LEU A 304 -5.22 21.03 8.53
C LEU A 304 -5.96 19.70 8.68
N ALA A 305 -5.36 18.75 9.42
CA ALA A 305 -6.06 17.55 9.86
C ALA A 305 -6.81 17.77 11.19
N THR A 306 -7.91 17.05 11.35
CA THR A 306 -8.60 16.86 12.64
C THR A 306 -8.70 15.37 12.95
N SER A 307 -8.81 15.03 14.24
CA SER A 307 -9.00 13.66 14.71
C SER A 307 -10.17 13.63 15.68
N GLU A 308 -11.15 12.77 15.42
CA GLU A 308 -12.31 12.54 16.28
C GLU A 308 -12.30 11.11 16.80
N ILE A 309 -12.70 10.91 18.06
CA ILE A 309 -12.90 9.58 18.63
C ILE A 309 -14.39 9.23 18.55
N ILE A 310 -14.69 8.17 17.81
CA ILE A 310 -16.03 7.60 17.68
C ILE A 310 -16.15 6.43 18.67
N THR A 311 -17.29 6.35 19.35
CA THR A 311 -17.47 5.45 20.51
C THR A 311 -18.50 4.34 20.31
N THR A 312 -19.12 4.26 19.13
CA THR A 312 -20.08 3.21 18.83
C THR A 312 -19.99 2.78 17.37
N VAL A 313 -20.42 1.55 17.11
CA VAL A 313 -20.55 1.01 15.75
C VAL A 313 -21.75 0.07 15.70
N LYS A 314 -22.47 0.06 14.58
CA LYS A 314 -23.55 -0.90 14.37
C LYS A 314 -22.95 -2.27 14.04
N THR A 315 -23.39 -3.30 14.74
CA THR A 315 -22.97 -4.69 14.50
C THR A 315 -24.17 -5.58 14.19
N LEU A 316 -23.92 -6.61 13.38
CA LEU A 316 -24.90 -7.65 13.05
C LEU A 316 -24.30 -9.02 13.35
N GLN A 317 -25.14 -9.90 13.89
CA GLN A 317 -24.80 -11.30 14.10
C GLN A 317 -25.20 -12.14 12.87
N PRO A 318 -24.56 -13.29 12.60
CA PRO A 318 -24.93 -14.13 11.46
C PRO A 318 -26.39 -14.62 11.53
N SER A 319 -26.92 -14.86 12.73
CA SER A 319 -28.33 -15.21 12.96
C SER A 319 -29.32 -14.13 12.54
N GLU A 320 -28.86 -12.88 12.39
CA GLU A 320 -29.66 -11.77 11.88
C GLU A 320 -29.65 -11.68 10.35
N LEU A 321 -28.79 -12.47 9.69
CA LEU A 321 -28.41 -12.36 8.28
C LEU A 321 -28.74 -13.63 7.48
N GLU A 322 -29.85 -14.29 7.83
CA GLU A 322 -30.35 -15.45 7.08
C GLU A 322 -30.46 -15.12 5.59
N GLY A 323 -29.90 -15.98 4.74
CA GLY A 323 -29.92 -15.79 3.29
C GLY A 323 -28.90 -14.80 2.73
N CYS A 324 -28.00 -14.28 3.57
CA CYS A 324 -27.00 -13.28 3.18
C CYS A 324 -25.56 -13.80 3.23
N ILE A 325 -25.25 -14.80 4.07
CA ILE A 325 -23.88 -15.30 4.27
C ILE A 325 -23.85 -16.81 4.05
N TYR A 326 -22.83 -17.28 3.35
CA TYR A 326 -22.59 -18.70 3.06
C TYR A 326 -21.10 -19.00 3.09
N TYR A 327 -20.72 -20.22 3.45
CA TYR A 327 -19.36 -20.71 3.30
C TYR A 327 -19.22 -21.63 2.08
N ILE A 328 -18.23 -21.36 1.25
CA ILE A 328 -17.79 -22.19 0.13
C ILE A 328 -16.57 -22.99 0.59
N PRO A 329 -16.62 -24.33 0.70
CA PRO A 329 -15.45 -25.14 1.04
C PRO A 329 -14.31 -24.92 0.05
N CYS A 330 -13.10 -24.60 0.52
CA CYS A 330 -11.95 -24.30 -0.33
C CYS A 330 -10.66 -24.99 0.16
N PRO A 331 -10.03 -25.86 -0.65
CA PRO A 331 -8.74 -26.49 -0.32
C PRO A 331 -7.56 -25.53 -0.54
N LYS A 332 -6.51 -25.50 0.27
CA LYS A 332 -6.44 -25.79 1.71
C LYS A 332 -5.72 -24.62 2.36
N SER A 333 -6.28 -24.05 3.42
CA SER A 333 -5.80 -22.81 4.02
C SER A 333 -5.67 -21.70 2.97
N PRO A 334 -6.76 -21.45 2.20
CA PRO A 334 -6.71 -20.59 1.03
C PRO A 334 -6.23 -19.19 1.38
N HIS A 335 -5.46 -18.60 0.47
CA HIS A 335 -4.91 -17.26 0.59
C HIS A 335 -5.71 -16.28 -0.29
N GLY A 336 -5.64 -16.43 -1.62
CA GLY A 336 -6.43 -15.64 -2.56
C GLY A 336 -7.93 -15.96 -2.55
N ALA A 337 -8.73 -14.96 -2.89
CA ALA A 337 -10.16 -15.03 -3.17
C ALA A 337 -10.46 -14.08 -4.33
N ASP A 338 -10.07 -14.48 -5.54
CA ASP A 338 -9.97 -13.58 -6.69
C ASP A 338 -11.19 -13.75 -7.60
N VAL A 339 -11.82 -12.64 -7.99
CA VAL A 339 -13.04 -12.64 -8.82
C VAL A 339 -12.70 -12.18 -10.22
N ASP A 340 -13.01 -13.03 -11.21
CA ASP A 340 -12.68 -12.75 -12.61
C ASP A 340 -13.39 -11.50 -13.16
N PRO A 341 -12.93 -10.90 -14.27
CA PRO A 341 -13.51 -9.67 -14.82
C PRO A 341 -14.98 -9.79 -15.19
N THR A 342 -15.44 -11.00 -15.54
CA THR A 342 -16.88 -11.22 -15.82
C THR A 342 -17.70 -11.28 -14.55
N GLY A 343 -17.07 -11.62 -13.42
CA GLY A 343 -17.68 -11.87 -12.12
C GLY A 343 -18.39 -13.22 -12.02
N GLN A 344 -18.21 -14.10 -12.99
CA GLN A 344 -18.80 -15.44 -13.01
C GLN A 344 -17.98 -16.44 -12.19
N TYR A 345 -16.68 -16.24 -12.06
CA TYR A 345 -15.75 -17.19 -11.47
C TYR A 345 -15.05 -16.60 -10.26
N ILE A 346 -14.98 -17.40 -9.19
CA ILE A 346 -14.27 -17.08 -7.95
C ILE A 346 -13.14 -18.11 -7.80
N VAL A 347 -11.91 -17.63 -7.74
CA VAL A 347 -10.69 -18.44 -7.73
C VAL A 347 -10.12 -18.47 -6.32
N GLY A 348 -10.00 -19.67 -5.75
CA GLY A 348 -9.38 -19.87 -4.45
C GLY A 348 -7.88 -20.07 -4.57
N GLY A 349 -7.09 -19.22 -3.90
CA GLY A 349 -5.63 -19.35 -3.83
C GLY A 349 -5.22 -20.51 -2.93
N GLY A 350 -5.16 -21.73 -3.47
CA GLY A 350 -5.16 -22.96 -2.69
C GLY A 350 -3.99 -23.18 -1.71
N LYS A 351 -2.93 -22.36 -1.73
CA LYS A 351 -1.74 -22.34 -0.86
C LYS A 351 -1.12 -23.71 -0.61
N LEU A 352 -1.69 -24.50 0.29
CA LEU A 352 -1.21 -25.84 0.63
C LEU A 352 -1.77 -26.94 -0.30
N ALA A 353 -2.77 -26.61 -1.12
CA ALA A 353 -3.36 -27.51 -2.11
C ALA A 353 -2.53 -27.61 -3.40
N THR A 354 -2.64 -28.75 -4.05
CA THR A 354 -2.01 -29.06 -5.35
C THR A 354 -2.91 -28.74 -6.54
N VAL A 355 -3.99 -27.98 -6.31
CA VAL A 355 -4.97 -27.52 -7.30
C VAL A 355 -5.39 -26.10 -6.97
N ILE A 356 -5.91 -25.38 -7.97
CA ILE A 356 -6.63 -24.11 -7.78
C ILE A 356 -8.12 -24.39 -8.03
N PRO A 357 -8.98 -24.34 -6.99
CA PRO A 357 -10.42 -24.44 -7.19
C PRO A 357 -10.98 -23.18 -7.87
N VAL A 358 -11.81 -23.38 -8.89
CA VAL A 358 -12.56 -22.33 -9.56
C VAL A 358 -14.03 -22.57 -9.32
N PHE A 359 -14.67 -21.68 -8.58
CA PHE A 359 -16.10 -21.73 -8.26
C PHE A 359 -16.90 -20.93 -9.29
N SER A 360 -18.14 -21.33 -9.56
CA SER A 360 -19.07 -20.59 -10.43
C SER A 360 -20.15 -19.91 -9.61
N PHE A 361 -20.35 -18.62 -9.85
CA PHE A 361 -21.40 -17.85 -9.19
C PHE A 361 -22.81 -18.39 -9.50
N ASP A 362 -23.12 -18.70 -10.77
CA ASP A 362 -24.41 -19.31 -11.13
C ASP A 362 -24.65 -20.63 -10.40
N LYS A 363 -23.61 -21.46 -10.27
CA LYS A 363 -23.68 -22.72 -9.54
C LYS A 363 -23.90 -22.47 -8.05
N MET A 364 -23.22 -21.48 -7.47
CA MET A 364 -23.42 -21.04 -6.09
C MET A 364 -24.88 -20.63 -5.84
N VAL A 365 -25.45 -19.77 -6.68
CA VAL A 365 -26.86 -19.33 -6.54
C VAL A 365 -27.80 -20.53 -6.65
N LYS A 366 -27.61 -21.43 -7.63
CA LYS A 366 -28.40 -22.66 -7.75
C LYS A 366 -28.28 -23.58 -6.53
N ALA A 367 -27.08 -23.68 -5.94
CA ALA A 367 -26.85 -24.46 -4.74
C ALA A 367 -27.57 -23.84 -3.52
N ILE A 368 -27.57 -22.51 -3.41
CA ILE A 368 -28.33 -21.77 -2.38
C ILE A 368 -29.83 -22.02 -2.53
N ASP A 369 -30.39 -21.80 -3.72
CA ASP A 369 -31.82 -21.96 -4.00
C ASP A 369 -32.28 -23.42 -3.81
N GLY A 370 -31.43 -24.36 -4.23
CA GLY A 370 -31.65 -25.80 -4.09
C GLY A 370 -31.29 -26.36 -2.72
N LYS A 371 -30.91 -25.52 -1.75
CA LYS A 371 -30.47 -25.89 -0.38
C LYS A 371 -29.43 -27.02 -0.37
N GLN A 372 -28.49 -26.98 -1.31
CA GLN A 372 -27.39 -27.95 -1.41
C GLN A 372 -26.30 -27.62 -0.38
N PHE A 373 -26.64 -27.83 0.88
CA PHE A 373 -25.78 -27.57 2.03
C PHE A 373 -25.16 -28.85 2.58
N ASP A 374 -24.01 -28.71 3.21
CA ASP A 374 -23.25 -29.75 3.91
C ASP A 374 -22.97 -29.30 5.34
N GLY A 375 -24.04 -29.10 6.11
CA GLY A 375 -24.00 -28.56 7.46
C GLY A 375 -23.96 -27.03 7.53
N ASP A 376 -23.64 -26.53 8.72
CA ASP A 376 -23.51 -25.11 9.03
C ASP A 376 -22.38 -24.86 10.05
N VAL A 377 -21.89 -23.63 10.08
CA VAL A 377 -20.93 -23.13 11.08
C VAL A 377 -21.57 -21.94 11.78
N GLU A 378 -21.90 -22.09 13.06
CA GLU A 378 -22.58 -21.06 13.87
C GLU A 378 -23.82 -20.45 13.18
N GLY A 379 -24.62 -21.28 12.50
CA GLY A 379 -25.81 -20.84 11.77
C GLY A 379 -25.56 -20.31 10.36
N ILE A 380 -24.31 -20.29 9.87
CA ILE A 380 -23.95 -19.96 8.49
C ILE A 380 -23.91 -21.25 7.66
N PRO A 381 -24.77 -21.42 6.63
CA PRO A 381 -24.77 -22.64 5.83
C PRO A 381 -23.47 -22.85 5.05
N VAL A 382 -22.99 -24.08 5.03
CA VAL A 382 -21.84 -24.52 4.22
C VAL A 382 -22.38 -25.12 2.92
N LEU A 383 -21.95 -24.61 1.77
CA LEU A 383 -22.36 -25.13 0.46
C LEU A 383 -21.63 -26.43 0.13
N LYS A 384 -22.30 -27.37 -0.56
CA LYS A 384 -21.64 -28.58 -1.09
C LYS A 384 -20.59 -28.19 -2.13
N TYR A 385 -19.33 -28.59 -1.92
CA TYR A 385 -18.19 -28.26 -2.80
C TYR A 385 -18.48 -28.53 -4.29
N ASP A 386 -18.87 -29.76 -4.64
CA ASP A 386 -19.12 -30.15 -6.04
C ASP A 386 -20.29 -29.39 -6.67
N ALA A 387 -21.24 -28.92 -5.86
CA ALA A 387 -22.41 -28.19 -6.34
C ALA A 387 -22.03 -26.77 -6.82
N VAL A 388 -20.94 -26.21 -6.30
CA VAL A 388 -20.49 -24.83 -6.60
C VAL A 388 -19.22 -24.77 -7.45
N LEU A 389 -18.49 -25.87 -7.56
CA LEU A 389 -17.25 -25.98 -8.34
C LEU A 389 -17.51 -25.88 -9.85
N ALA A 390 -16.83 -24.97 -10.55
CA ALA A 390 -16.76 -24.96 -12.01
C ALA A 390 -15.74 -25.99 -12.51
N GLY A 391 -14.57 -26.01 -11.89
CA GLY A 391 -13.47 -26.94 -12.18
C GLY A 391 -12.27 -26.67 -11.27
N GLU A 392 -11.17 -27.37 -11.53
CA GLU A 392 -9.91 -27.18 -10.81
C GLU A 392 -8.76 -27.10 -11.80
N VAL A 393 -7.90 -26.08 -11.64
CA VAL A 393 -6.64 -26.02 -12.40
C VAL A 393 -5.70 -27.07 -11.83
N LYS A 394 -5.32 -28.04 -12.68
CA LYS A 394 -4.41 -29.12 -12.30
C LYS A 394 -2.96 -28.69 -12.46
N ASN A 395 -2.12 -29.11 -11.52
CA ASN A 395 -0.70 -28.78 -11.47
C ASN A 395 -0.44 -27.26 -11.46
N PRO A 396 -0.93 -26.47 -10.52
CA PRO A 396 -0.80 -25.01 -10.55
C PRO A 396 0.58 -24.46 -10.15
N GLY A 397 1.61 -25.32 -10.01
CA GLY A 397 2.84 -24.99 -9.29
C GLY A 397 2.71 -25.30 -7.80
N LEU A 398 3.76 -25.03 -7.01
CA LEU A 398 3.77 -25.27 -5.56
C LEU A 398 3.54 -23.95 -4.82
N GLY A 399 2.55 -23.93 -3.93
CA GLY A 399 2.18 -22.74 -3.17
C GLY A 399 1.38 -21.70 -3.97
N PRO A 400 0.27 -22.07 -4.65
CA PRO A 400 -0.53 -21.09 -5.39
C PRO A 400 -1.18 -20.07 -4.45
N LEU A 401 -0.90 -18.77 -4.62
CA LEU A 401 -1.33 -17.72 -3.69
C LEU A 401 -2.42 -16.80 -4.26
N HIS A 402 -2.12 -16.02 -5.29
CA HIS A 402 -3.02 -14.99 -5.84
C HIS A 402 -3.18 -15.13 -7.35
N THR A 403 -4.32 -14.68 -7.87
CA THR A 403 -4.64 -14.73 -9.30
C THR A 403 -5.07 -13.36 -9.83
N GLU A 404 -4.47 -12.93 -10.94
CA GLU A 404 -4.92 -11.78 -11.74
C GLU A 404 -5.41 -12.23 -13.12
N PHE A 405 -6.17 -11.38 -13.80
CA PHE A 405 -6.81 -11.70 -15.07
C PHE A 405 -6.45 -10.70 -16.17
N ASP A 406 -6.30 -11.18 -17.40
CA ASP A 406 -6.17 -10.32 -18.58
C ASP A 406 -7.51 -10.08 -19.29
N ASP A 407 -7.47 -9.29 -20.35
CA ASP A 407 -8.61 -8.97 -21.22
C ASP A 407 -8.88 -10.04 -22.30
N LYS A 408 -8.18 -11.18 -22.25
CA LYS A 408 -8.22 -12.27 -23.25
C LYS A 408 -8.77 -13.58 -22.68
N GLY A 409 -9.19 -13.57 -21.41
CA GLY A 409 -9.76 -14.74 -20.73
C GLY A 409 -8.70 -15.70 -20.16
N PHE A 410 -7.50 -15.20 -19.90
CA PHE A 410 -6.47 -15.91 -19.14
C PHE A 410 -6.36 -15.37 -17.72
N ALA A 411 -5.97 -16.27 -16.83
CA ALA A 411 -5.64 -16.00 -15.45
C ALA A 411 -4.18 -16.34 -15.21
N TYR A 412 -3.56 -15.62 -14.28
CA TYR A 412 -2.15 -15.70 -13.95
C TYR A 412 -2.04 -15.89 -12.45
N THR A 413 -1.53 -17.04 -12.02
CA THR A 413 -1.43 -17.36 -10.59
C THR A 413 0.01 -17.40 -10.13
N SER A 414 0.32 -16.76 -9.01
CA SER A 414 1.63 -16.84 -8.35
C SER A 414 1.78 -18.17 -7.62
N ALA A 415 2.94 -18.82 -7.78
CA ALA A 415 3.31 -20.01 -7.05
C ALA A 415 4.57 -19.74 -6.20
N PHE A 416 4.38 -19.57 -4.89
CA PHE A 416 5.41 -19.10 -3.97
C PHE A 416 6.59 -20.06 -3.84
N ILE A 417 6.32 -21.36 -3.67
CA ILE A 417 7.35 -22.37 -3.38
C ILE A 417 8.13 -22.73 -4.66
N SER A 418 7.44 -22.91 -5.79
CA SER A 418 8.10 -23.16 -7.06
C SER A 418 8.66 -21.89 -7.72
N SER A 419 8.34 -20.71 -7.19
CA SER A 419 8.84 -19.41 -7.62
C SER A 419 8.60 -19.16 -9.11
N GLU A 420 7.34 -19.28 -9.51
CA GLU A 420 6.89 -19.11 -10.89
C GLU A 420 5.52 -18.44 -10.95
N ILE A 421 5.17 -17.93 -12.12
CA ILE A 421 3.81 -17.55 -12.49
C ILE A 421 3.27 -18.62 -13.44
N VAL A 422 2.03 -19.04 -13.22
CA VAL A 422 1.32 -20.01 -14.06
C VAL A 422 0.18 -19.31 -14.77
N LYS A 423 0.25 -19.26 -16.11
CA LYS A 423 -0.83 -18.75 -16.98
C LYS A 423 -1.76 -19.90 -17.35
N TRP A 424 -3.06 -19.70 -17.18
CA TRP A 424 -4.08 -20.71 -17.48
C TRP A 424 -5.34 -20.07 -18.06
N ASN A 425 -6.11 -20.84 -18.83
CA ASN A 425 -7.33 -20.36 -19.47
C ASN A 425 -8.53 -20.49 -18.52
N VAL A 426 -9.26 -19.40 -18.30
CA VAL A 426 -10.34 -19.33 -17.30
C VAL A 426 -11.48 -20.29 -17.61
N ALA A 427 -11.88 -20.36 -18.89
CA ALA A 427 -13.05 -21.12 -19.33
C ALA A 427 -12.88 -22.63 -19.17
N ASN A 428 -11.69 -23.16 -19.44
CA ASN A 428 -11.42 -24.61 -19.41
C ASN A 428 -10.46 -25.05 -18.30
N GLN A 429 -9.95 -24.12 -17.49
CA GLN A 429 -9.02 -24.35 -16.37
C GLN A 429 -7.72 -25.09 -16.76
N THR A 430 -7.24 -24.90 -18.00
CA THR A 430 -6.00 -25.53 -18.49
C THR A 430 -4.81 -24.59 -18.39
N VAL A 431 -3.67 -25.10 -17.90
CA VAL A 431 -2.39 -24.38 -17.90
C VAL A 431 -1.86 -24.26 -19.34
N VAL A 432 -1.49 -23.05 -19.74
CA VAL A 432 -1.01 -22.74 -21.11
C VAL A 432 0.41 -22.18 -21.14
N ASP A 433 0.89 -21.62 -20.02
CA ASP A 433 2.26 -21.12 -19.92
C ASP A 433 2.76 -21.07 -18.47
N ARG A 434 4.09 -21.01 -18.32
CA ARG A 434 4.78 -20.85 -17.04
C ARG A 434 5.99 -19.96 -17.22
N LEU A 435 6.24 -19.10 -16.23
CA LEU A 435 7.42 -18.24 -16.21
C LEU A 435 8.06 -18.26 -14.82
N PRO A 436 9.33 -18.70 -14.70
CA PRO A 436 10.08 -18.53 -13.46
C PRO A 436 10.23 -17.06 -13.07
N VAL A 437 10.06 -16.76 -11.79
CA VAL A 437 10.26 -15.43 -11.19
C VAL A 437 11.22 -15.52 -10.01
N TYR A 438 11.85 -14.41 -9.65
CA TYR A 438 13.03 -14.40 -8.79
C TYR A 438 12.89 -13.41 -7.62
N TYR A 439 12.60 -13.88 -6.40
CA TYR A 439 12.11 -15.21 -6.05
C TYR A 439 10.95 -15.10 -5.06
N SER A 440 10.22 -16.20 -4.91
CA SER A 440 9.14 -16.34 -3.93
C SER A 440 8.10 -15.24 -4.11
N VAL A 441 7.41 -15.29 -5.24
CA VAL A 441 6.35 -14.33 -5.58
C VAL A 441 5.19 -14.45 -4.58
N GLY A 442 4.79 -13.31 -4.03
CA GLY A 442 3.57 -13.16 -3.24
C GLY A 442 2.40 -12.87 -4.16
N HIS A 443 1.89 -11.63 -4.14
CA HIS A 443 0.94 -11.16 -5.14
C HIS A 443 1.60 -10.94 -6.51
N LEU A 444 0.74 -10.84 -7.50
CA LEU A 444 1.01 -10.23 -8.79
C LEU A 444 -0.05 -9.16 -9.05
N SER A 445 0.18 -8.28 -10.02
CA SER A 445 -0.75 -7.22 -10.41
C SER A 445 -0.75 -7.09 -11.94
N ILE A 446 -1.94 -7.05 -12.53
CA ILE A 446 -2.14 -6.57 -13.90
C ILE A 446 -2.88 -5.23 -13.74
N PRO A 447 -2.52 -4.14 -14.43
CA PRO A 447 -3.30 -2.91 -14.37
C PRO A 447 -4.78 -3.18 -14.66
N GLY A 448 -5.65 -2.93 -13.68
CA GLY A 448 -7.09 -3.23 -13.72
C GLY A 448 -7.46 -4.73 -13.77
N GLY A 449 -6.53 -5.64 -13.45
CA GLY A 449 -6.71 -7.10 -13.56
C GLY A 449 -7.77 -7.69 -12.62
N ASP A 450 -8.01 -7.02 -11.51
CA ASP A 450 -9.04 -7.32 -10.52
C ASP A 450 -10.35 -6.56 -10.80
N SER A 451 -10.49 -5.92 -11.97
CA SER A 451 -11.65 -5.12 -12.38
C SER A 451 -12.42 -5.76 -13.54
N LYS A 452 -13.53 -5.15 -13.98
CA LYS A 452 -14.23 -5.58 -15.20
C LYS A 452 -13.44 -5.32 -16.49
N LYS A 453 -12.42 -4.45 -16.44
CA LYS A 453 -11.63 -4.05 -17.61
C LYS A 453 -10.13 -4.06 -17.30
N PRO A 454 -9.49 -5.23 -17.35
CA PRO A 454 -8.05 -5.33 -17.35
C PRO A 454 -7.41 -4.61 -18.54
N TRP A 455 -6.24 -4.03 -18.33
CA TRP A 455 -5.34 -3.56 -19.38
C TRP A 455 -4.20 -4.57 -19.56
N GLY A 456 -4.51 -5.71 -20.21
CA GLY A 456 -3.68 -6.93 -20.33
C GLY A 456 -2.43 -6.82 -21.21
N LYS A 457 -1.60 -5.79 -20.98
CA LYS A 457 -0.29 -5.59 -21.61
C LYS A 457 0.85 -6.05 -20.72
N TYR A 458 0.80 -5.69 -19.44
CA TYR A 458 1.84 -5.99 -18.46
C TYR A 458 1.28 -6.73 -17.26
N LEU A 459 2.09 -7.62 -16.70
CA LEU A 459 1.93 -8.22 -15.39
C LEU A 459 3.15 -7.86 -14.55
N ILE A 460 2.94 -7.52 -13.29
CA ILE A 460 4.01 -7.22 -12.34
C ILE A 460 3.97 -8.26 -11.22
N SER A 461 5.07 -9.00 -11.01
CA SER A 461 5.21 -9.91 -9.88
C SER A 461 5.84 -9.20 -8.68
N LEU A 462 5.32 -9.42 -7.47
CA LEU A 462 5.86 -8.82 -6.23
C LEU A 462 6.61 -9.89 -5.43
N ASN A 463 7.93 -9.86 -5.51
CA ASN A 463 8.80 -10.94 -5.04
C ASN A 463 9.38 -10.66 -3.66
N LYS A 464 9.29 -11.65 -2.77
CA LYS A 464 9.65 -11.52 -1.35
C LYS A 464 11.13 -11.72 -1.07
N MET A 465 11.86 -12.36 -1.98
CA MET A 465 13.29 -12.61 -1.86
C MET A 465 14.03 -12.17 -3.11
N THR A 466 15.14 -11.45 -2.96
CA THR A 466 15.92 -10.95 -4.11
C THR A 466 17.29 -11.57 -4.25
N LYS A 467 17.91 -12.07 -3.18
CA LYS A 467 19.16 -12.85 -3.22
C LYS A 467 20.23 -12.23 -4.14
N ASP A 468 20.39 -12.78 -5.34
CA ASP A 468 21.42 -12.47 -6.32
C ASP A 468 20.96 -11.55 -7.46
N ARG A 469 19.73 -10.99 -7.38
CA ARG A 469 19.16 -10.11 -8.42
C ARG A 469 19.78 -8.72 -8.45
N TYR A 470 20.29 -8.23 -7.31
CA TYR A 470 20.92 -6.91 -7.19
C TYR A 470 22.33 -7.00 -6.63
N LEU A 471 23.07 -5.89 -6.72
CA LEU A 471 24.31 -5.74 -5.97
C LEU A 471 24.02 -5.88 -4.47
N PRO A 472 24.84 -6.64 -3.72
CA PRO A 472 24.57 -6.91 -2.31
C PRO A 472 24.68 -5.64 -1.46
N THR A 473 23.69 -5.42 -0.59
CA THR A 473 23.61 -4.28 0.35
C THR A 473 23.86 -4.67 1.81
N GLY A 474 24.40 -5.86 2.05
CA GLY A 474 24.60 -6.43 3.39
C GLY A 474 23.56 -7.50 3.73
N PRO A 475 23.31 -7.77 5.02
CA PRO A 475 22.33 -8.77 5.46
C PRO A 475 20.88 -8.43 5.09
N GLU A 476 20.59 -7.15 4.88
CA GLU A 476 19.29 -6.65 4.44
C GLU A 476 19.33 -6.37 2.93
N LEU A 477 18.35 -6.92 2.21
CA LEU A 477 18.17 -6.73 0.78
C LEU A 477 16.81 -6.09 0.53
N THR A 478 16.72 -5.26 -0.49
CA THR A 478 15.44 -4.76 -1.01
C THR A 478 14.59 -5.90 -1.59
N GLN A 479 13.27 -5.79 -1.52
CA GLN A 479 12.34 -6.61 -2.32
C GLN A 479 12.31 -6.13 -3.78
N SER A 480 11.76 -6.95 -4.68
CA SER A 480 11.73 -6.64 -6.10
C SER A 480 10.35 -6.79 -6.68
N ALA A 481 10.01 -5.89 -7.60
CA ALA A 481 9.00 -6.15 -8.60
C ALA A 481 9.67 -6.70 -9.87
N GLN A 482 8.95 -7.51 -10.64
CA GLN A 482 9.35 -7.93 -11.98
C GLN A 482 8.24 -7.64 -12.99
N LEU A 483 8.55 -6.85 -14.02
CA LEU A 483 7.65 -6.51 -15.12
C LEU A 483 7.73 -7.56 -16.22
N ILE A 484 6.58 -8.08 -16.61
CA ILE A 484 6.42 -9.17 -17.57
C ILE A 484 5.44 -8.72 -18.65
N ASP A 485 5.84 -8.85 -19.91
CA ASP A 485 4.96 -8.69 -21.06
C ASP A 485 4.01 -9.89 -21.16
N ILE A 486 2.72 -9.58 -21.26
CA ILE A 486 1.63 -10.54 -21.45
C ILE A 486 0.77 -10.21 -22.69
N SER A 487 1.24 -9.29 -23.54
CA SER A 487 0.55 -8.89 -24.76
C SER A 487 0.48 -10.03 -25.78
N GLY A 488 1.51 -10.88 -25.86
CA GLY A 488 1.59 -12.05 -26.73
C GLY A 488 1.08 -13.37 -26.12
N ASP A 489 1.31 -14.46 -26.83
CA ASP A 489 0.88 -15.80 -26.40
C ASP A 489 1.64 -16.31 -25.17
N LYS A 490 2.94 -15.96 -25.09
CA LYS A 490 3.88 -16.38 -24.04
C LYS A 490 4.29 -15.20 -23.17
N MET A 491 4.43 -15.47 -21.87
CA MET A 491 4.92 -14.47 -20.91
C MET A 491 6.41 -14.21 -21.14
N LYS A 492 6.82 -12.93 -21.11
CA LYS A 492 8.23 -12.53 -21.30
C LYS A 492 8.66 -11.57 -20.20
N LEU A 493 9.62 -11.97 -19.37
CA LEU A 493 10.22 -11.09 -18.36
C LEU A 493 10.97 -9.94 -19.05
N LEU A 494 10.68 -8.69 -18.68
CA LEU A 494 11.28 -7.49 -19.28
C LEU A 494 12.24 -6.76 -18.34
N LEU A 495 11.84 -6.55 -17.09
CA LEU A 495 12.57 -5.69 -16.15
C LEU A 495 12.38 -6.18 -14.72
N ASP A 496 13.44 -6.08 -13.91
CA ASP A 496 13.36 -6.17 -12.45
C ASP A 496 13.68 -4.79 -11.88
N PHE A 497 12.91 -4.31 -10.91
CA PHE A 497 13.19 -3.06 -10.22
C PHE A 497 12.95 -3.17 -8.70
N PRO A 498 13.78 -2.51 -7.87
CA PRO A 498 13.68 -2.60 -6.42
C PRO A 498 12.44 -1.87 -5.90
N THR A 499 11.95 -2.31 -4.74
CA THR A 499 10.75 -1.75 -4.11
C THR A 499 10.99 -1.42 -2.63
N ILE A 500 10.12 -0.60 -2.05
CA ILE A 500 10.24 -0.09 -0.67
C ILE A 500 9.37 -0.93 0.28
N GLY A 501 9.98 -1.35 1.40
CA GLY A 501 9.27 -1.79 2.61
C GLY A 501 8.50 -3.11 2.52
N GLU A 502 8.89 -4.02 1.62
CA GLU A 502 8.15 -5.25 1.27
C GLU A 502 6.70 -4.98 0.83
N PRO A 503 6.47 -4.61 -0.44
CA PRO A 503 5.12 -4.53 -0.97
C PRO A 503 4.38 -5.85 -0.86
N HIS A 504 3.10 -5.78 -0.50
CA HIS A 504 2.19 -6.91 -0.50
C HIS A 504 1.35 -6.93 -1.76
N TYR A 505 0.67 -5.82 -2.08
CA TYR A 505 -0.12 -5.68 -3.29
C TYR A 505 0.03 -4.30 -3.91
N ALA A 506 -0.50 -4.17 -5.13
CA ALA A 506 -0.37 -2.97 -5.93
C ALA A 506 -1.46 -2.93 -7.01
N GLN A 507 -1.80 -1.73 -7.47
CA GLN A 507 -2.69 -1.53 -8.61
C GLN A 507 -2.13 -0.53 -9.61
N GLY A 508 -2.33 -0.86 -10.89
CA GLY A 508 -1.97 -0.01 -12.02
C GLY A 508 -3.18 0.64 -12.68
N ILE A 509 -3.02 1.88 -13.15
CA ILE A 509 -4.02 2.62 -13.90
C ILE A 509 -3.37 3.43 -15.04
N PRO A 510 -3.99 3.52 -16.24
CA PRO A 510 -3.48 4.36 -17.31
C PRO A 510 -3.21 5.80 -16.84
N ALA A 511 -2.05 6.34 -17.21
CA ALA A 511 -1.60 7.66 -16.76
C ALA A 511 -2.62 8.78 -17.09
N ASP A 512 -3.27 8.70 -18.25
CA ASP A 512 -4.26 9.68 -18.74
C ASP A 512 -5.54 9.78 -17.88
N LEU A 513 -5.81 8.80 -17.01
CA LEU A 513 -6.93 8.86 -16.09
C LEU A 513 -6.62 9.71 -14.85
N VAL A 514 -5.33 9.87 -14.52
CA VAL A 514 -4.87 10.57 -13.31
C VAL A 514 -4.16 11.88 -13.65
N ALA A 515 -3.17 11.86 -14.54
CA ALA A 515 -2.22 12.97 -14.75
C ALA A 515 -2.90 14.30 -15.11
N LYS A 516 -3.99 14.26 -15.88
CA LYS A 516 -4.75 15.46 -16.28
C LYS A 516 -5.46 16.16 -15.13
N ASN A 517 -5.66 15.47 -14.01
CA ASN A 517 -6.37 15.95 -12.83
C ASN A 517 -5.41 16.40 -11.71
N SER A 518 -4.10 16.19 -11.88
CA SER A 518 -3.10 16.51 -10.85
C SER A 518 -3.03 18.01 -10.57
N LEU A 519 -3.22 18.38 -9.31
CA LEU A 519 -3.05 19.73 -8.82
C LEU A 519 -1.56 20.11 -8.85
N LYS A 520 -1.25 21.27 -9.42
CA LYS A 520 0.12 21.77 -9.56
C LYS A 520 0.54 22.71 -8.44
N ILE A 521 -0.36 23.61 -8.04
CA ILE A 521 -0.12 24.61 -6.99
C ILE A 521 -1.38 24.79 -6.16
N TYR A 522 -1.21 25.22 -4.91
CA TYR A 522 -2.29 25.79 -4.12
C TYR A 522 -2.36 27.29 -4.41
N LYS A 523 -3.56 27.78 -4.72
CA LYS A 523 -3.75 29.22 -4.91
C LYS A 523 -3.67 29.92 -3.57
N ILE A 524 -2.79 30.91 -3.46
CA ILE A 524 -2.56 31.60 -2.20
C ILE A 524 -3.83 32.29 -1.70
N GLU A 525 -4.67 32.80 -2.59
CA GLU A 525 -5.94 33.45 -2.23
C GLU A 525 -6.98 32.48 -1.65
N GLU A 526 -6.92 31.20 -2.00
CA GLU A 526 -7.86 30.15 -1.56
C GLU A 526 -7.39 29.45 -0.25
N ASN A 527 -6.18 29.75 0.25
CA ASN A 527 -5.66 29.15 1.48
C ASN A 527 -6.42 29.67 2.73
N GLU A 528 -7.22 28.84 3.38
CA GLU A 528 -8.00 29.16 4.58
C GLU A 528 -7.32 28.72 5.89
N ASN A 529 -6.03 28.35 5.86
CA ASN A 529 -5.30 28.02 7.08
C ASN A 529 -5.32 29.23 8.03
N PRO A 530 -5.69 29.05 9.31
CA PRO A 530 -5.81 30.16 10.26
C PRO A 530 -4.50 30.92 10.51
N TYR A 531 -3.35 30.31 10.17
CA TYR A 531 -2.03 30.89 10.32
C TYR A 531 -1.40 31.34 8.99
N ALA A 532 -2.12 31.20 7.87
CA ALA A 532 -1.63 31.65 6.58
C ALA A 532 -1.36 33.15 6.56
N ILE A 533 -0.33 33.55 5.83
CA ILE A 533 -0.15 34.93 5.40
C ILE A 533 -0.26 35.03 3.88
N LYS A 534 -0.71 36.16 3.36
CA LYS A 534 -0.98 36.33 1.92
C LYS A 534 0.10 37.16 1.22
N SER A 535 0.91 37.85 1.99
CA SER A 535 2.01 38.66 1.50
C SER A 535 3.15 38.73 2.52
N VAL A 536 4.35 39.09 2.06
CA VAL A 536 5.51 39.31 2.92
C VAL A 536 5.27 40.40 4.00
N ASN A 537 4.35 41.34 3.75
CA ASN A 537 4.01 42.42 4.69
C ASN A 537 3.20 41.93 5.90
N ASP A 538 2.60 40.75 5.80
CA ASP A 538 1.79 40.16 6.86
C ASP A 538 2.64 39.34 7.86
N GLY A 539 3.94 39.16 7.55
CA GLY A 539 4.90 38.49 8.42
C GLY A 539 5.01 39.19 9.77
N ARG A 540 5.02 38.42 10.86
CA ARG A 540 4.98 38.97 12.22
C ARG A 540 5.40 37.96 13.29
N VAL A 541 5.76 38.46 14.46
CA VAL A 541 5.97 37.65 15.67
C VAL A 541 5.08 38.16 16.79
N VAL A 542 4.25 37.28 17.36
CA VAL A 542 3.25 37.61 18.40
C VAL A 542 3.51 36.75 19.63
N ARG A 543 3.52 37.38 20.82
CA ARG A 543 3.68 36.70 22.10
C ARG A 543 2.39 36.76 22.90
N GLU A 544 1.95 35.60 23.37
CA GLU A 544 0.77 35.39 24.21
C GLU A 544 1.20 34.61 25.46
N GLY A 545 1.58 35.33 26.52
CA GLY A 545 2.20 34.71 27.69
C GLY A 545 3.53 34.03 27.34
N ASN A 546 3.61 32.72 27.54
CA ASN A 546 4.75 31.87 27.18
C ASN A 546 4.59 31.18 25.82
N VAL A 547 3.54 31.48 25.06
CA VAL A 547 3.38 31.00 23.69
C VAL A 547 3.82 32.11 22.74
N VAL A 548 4.63 31.76 21.73
CA VAL A 548 5.08 32.71 20.71
C VAL A 548 4.74 32.15 19.33
N HIS A 549 4.05 32.95 18.52
CA HIS A 549 3.72 32.62 17.14
C HIS A 549 4.60 33.44 16.19
N MET A 550 5.36 32.76 15.35
CA MET A 550 6.13 33.34 14.26
C MET A 550 5.40 33.06 12.95
N TYR A 551 4.96 34.10 12.25
CA TYR A 551 4.31 34.01 10.93
C TYR A 551 5.33 34.44 9.88
N ILE A 552 5.79 33.48 9.09
CA ILE A 552 6.86 33.65 8.11
C ILE A 552 6.29 33.42 6.70
N GLY A 553 6.55 34.36 5.79
CA GLY A 553 6.39 34.16 4.36
C GLY A 553 7.68 33.63 3.75
N ALA A 554 7.57 32.59 2.93
CA ALA A 554 8.67 32.08 2.11
C ALA A 554 8.43 32.50 0.66
N THR A 555 9.41 33.18 0.09
CA THR A 555 9.54 33.47 -1.34
C THR A 555 10.94 33.08 -1.76
N ARG A 556 11.19 32.81 -3.05
CA ARG A 556 12.52 32.44 -3.54
C ARG A 556 13.61 33.32 -2.94
N SER A 557 14.59 32.64 -2.32
CA SER A 557 15.77 33.25 -1.71
C SER A 557 15.53 34.03 -0.40
N HIS A 558 14.31 34.07 0.17
CA HIS A 558 14.07 34.89 1.34
C HIS A 558 12.92 34.39 2.25
N PHE A 559 13.19 34.39 3.56
CA PHE A 559 12.14 34.30 4.60
C PHE A 559 11.78 35.70 5.09
N THR A 560 10.51 35.92 5.40
CA THR A 560 10.04 37.19 5.95
C THR A 560 9.10 36.96 7.13
N PRO A 561 9.50 37.23 8.39
CA PRO A 561 10.80 37.74 8.81
C PRO A 561 11.95 36.70 8.74
N ASP A 562 13.18 37.19 8.55
CA ASP A 562 14.41 36.40 8.55
C ASP A 562 15.20 36.47 9.88
N ASN A 563 14.97 37.48 10.71
CA ASN A 563 15.65 37.62 12.00
C ASN A 563 14.63 37.91 13.10
N VAL A 564 14.70 37.14 14.20
CA VAL A 564 13.77 37.21 15.32
C VAL A 564 14.53 37.31 16.64
N GLU A 565 14.21 38.34 17.41
CA GLU A 565 14.72 38.60 18.76
C GLU A 565 13.62 38.41 19.80
N GLY A 566 14.01 38.21 21.06
CA GLY A 566 13.07 38.23 22.19
C GLY A 566 12.33 36.92 22.45
N ILE A 567 12.78 35.80 21.88
CA ILE A 567 12.41 34.46 22.33
C ILE A 567 13.10 34.17 23.67
N GLN A 568 12.45 33.44 24.57
CA GLN A 568 12.94 33.14 25.91
C GLN A 568 12.91 31.65 26.22
N MET A 569 13.78 31.23 27.12
CA MET A 569 13.71 29.91 27.73
C MET A 569 12.35 29.66 28.38
N GLY A 570 11.74 28.51 28.06
CA GLY A 570 10.41 28.13 28.53
C GLY A 570 9.26 28.59 27.63
N ASP A 571 9.56 29.29 26.53
CA ASP A 571 8.56 29.55 25.51
C ASP A 571 8.17 28.28 24.76
N THR A 572 6.90 28.18 24.39
CA THR A 572 6.44 27.31 23.32
C THR A 572 6.34 28.13 22.05
N VAL A 573 7.22 27.87 21.08
CA VAL A 573 7.27 28.62 19.83
C VAL A 573 6.56 27.82 18.73
N TYR A 574 5.57 28.40 18.09
CA TYR A 574 4.99 27.90 16.85
C TYR A 574 5.51 28.73 15.69
N VAL A 575 6.14 28.08 14.72
CA VAL A 575 6.61 28.74 13.49
C VAL A 575 5.71 28.30 12.35
N HIS A 576 4.86 29.22 11.90
CA HIS A 576 3.95 29.09 10.77
C HIS A 576 4.66 29.64 9.54
N VAL A 577 4.92 28.80 8.55
CA VAL A 577 5.58 29.20 7.30
C VAL A 577 4.59 29.02 6.17
N THR A 578 4.32 30.10 5.43
CA THR A 578 3.50 30.06 4.21
C THR A 578 4.39 30.23 2.99
N ASN A 579 4.34 29.28 2.06
CA ASN A 579 4.98 29.41 0.75
C ASN A 579 4.13 30.34 -0.13
N LEU A 580 4.65 31.52 -0.44
CA LEU A 580 3.99 32.56 -1.20
C LEU A 580 4.21 32.43 -2.72
N GLU A 581 4.97 31.43 -3.17
CA GLU A 581 5.15 31.15 -4.59
C GLU A 581 3.83 30.71 -5.24
N GLN A 582 3.63 31.12 -6.50
CA GLN A 582 2.47 30.77 -7.34
C GLN A 582 2.95 30.20 -8.68
N ASP A 583 4.05 29.44 -8.62
CA ASP A 583 4.66 28.74 -9.75
C ASP A 583 4.81 27.26 -9.38
N TRP A 584 4.70 26.38 -10.38
CA TRP A 584 4.72 24.94 -10.16
C TRP A 584 6.14 24.47 -9.85
N ASP A 585 6.26 23.50 -8.94
CA ASP A 585 7.54 22.85 -8.59
C ASP A 585 8.55 23.77 -7.88
N ILE A 586 8.04 24.71 -7.06
CA ILE A 586 8.86 25.59 -6.21
C ILE A 586 8.50 25.40 -4.73
N PRO A 587 8.78 24.22 -4.15
CA PRO A 587 8.63 24.04 -2.71
C PRO A 587 9.64 24.88 -1.92
N HIS A 588 9.34 25.09 -0.64
CA HIS A 588 10.28 25.64 0.31
C HIS A 588 10.46 24.69 1.48
N GLY A 589 11.69 24.62 1.96
CA GLY A 589 12.05 23.91 3.18
C GLY A 589 12.07 24.84 4.39
N PHE A 590 12.00 24.30 5.61
CA PHE A 590 12.27 25.07 6.83
C PHE A 590 12.83 24.19 7.95
N ALA A 591 13.98 24.58 8.49
CA ALA A 591 14.58 23.94 9.66
C ALA A 591 15.19 24.99 10.62
N ILE A 592 15.26 24.63 11.91
CA ILE A 592 15.93 25.41 12.96
C ILE A 592 17.03 24.54 13.57
N MET A 593 18.22 25.12 13.77
CA MET A 593 19.37 24.40 14.35
C MET A 593 19.01 23.70 15.67
N GLY A 594 19.17 22.38 15.71
CA GLY A 594 18.96 21.57 16.91
C GLY A 594 17.50 21.42 17.35
N ASN A 595 16.53 21.71 16.47
CA ASN A 595 15.13 21.37 16.71
C ASN A 595 14.96 19.84 16.78
N GLN A 596 14.26 19.35 17.81
CA GLN A 596 14.11 17.90 18.09
C GLN A 596 12.83 17.35 17.44
N THR A 597 12.71 17.55 16.12
CA THR A 597 11.62 17.11 15.24
C THR A 597 12.17 17.04 13.80
N SER A 598 11.34 17.04 12.76
CA SER A 598 11.77 17.07 11.35
C SER A 598 11.97 18.49 10.79
N GLU A 599 12.38 18.58 9.53
CA GLU A 599 12.13 19.75 8.70
C GLU A 599 10.65 19.88 8.30
N MET A 600 10.30 20.97 7.62
CA MET A 600 9.03 21.10 6.87
C MET A 600 9.33 21.25 5.38
N LEU A 601 8.60 20.52 4.54
CA LEU A 601 8.55 20.74 3.10
C LEU A 601 7.19 21.35 2.73
N ILE A 602 7.19 22.53 2.15
CA ILE A 602 6.01 23.40 2.03
C ILE A 602 5.75 23.69 0.56
N MET A 603 4.68 23.13 0.01
CA MET A 603 4.34 23.29 -1.42
C MET A 603 3.89 24.73 -1.74
N PRO A 604 3.99 25.19 -3.01
CA PRO A 604 3.48 26.50 -3.43
C PRO A 604 2.04 26.76 -2.96
N GLY A 605 1.84 27.84 -2.20
CA GLY A 605 0.56 28.23 -1.60
C GLY A 605 0.17 27.50 -0.31
N GLU A 606 1.01 26.60 0.21
CA GLU A 606 0.78 25.87 1.46
C GLU A 606 1.29 26.62 2.69
N THR A 607 0.64 26.40 3.82
CA THR A 607 1.07 26.81 5.15
C THR A 607 1.32 25.59 6.02
N CYS A 608 2.51 25.50 6.63
CA CYS A 608 2.84 24.47 7.61
C CYS A 608 3.36 25.08 8.91
N THR A 609 3.15 24.37 10.01
CA THR A 609 3.53 24.80 11.35
C THR A 609 4.41 23.76 12.01
N ILE A 610 5.53 24.22 12.57
CA ILE A 610 6.33 23.42 13.50
C ILE A 610 6.28 24.01 14.90
N LYS A 611 6.15 23.14 15.89
CA LYS A 611 6.34 23.48 17.30
C LYS A 611 7.80 23.29 17.68
N TRP A 612 8.39 24.32 18.26
CA TRP A 612 9.76 24.33 18.76
C TRP A 612 9.80 24.74 20.23
N LEU A 613 10.56 23.99 21.02
CA LEU A 613 10.84 24.27 22.43
C LEU A 613 12.33 24.58 22.58
N PRO A 614 12.72 25.86 22.74
CA PRO A 614 14.11 26.22 22.95
C PRO A 614 14.66 25.55 24.22
N TYR A 615 15.76 24.80 24.08
CA TYR A 615 16.34 24.03 25.19
C TYR A 615 17.48 24.76 25.90
N LYS A 616 18.03 25.82 25.31
CA LYS A 616 19.04 26.70 25.94
C LYS A 616 19.00 28.11 25.33
N PRO A 617 19.51 29.13 26.04
CA PRO A 617 19.79 30.42 25.45
C PRO A 617 20.85 30.33 24.35
N GLY A 618 20.79 31.21 23.37
CA GLY A 618 21.74 31.26 22.27
C GLY A 618 21.17 31.88 20.99
N ILE A 619 21.96 31.81 19.93
CA ILE A 619 21.55 32.17 18.58
C ILE A 619 21.31 30.88 17.80
N PHE A 620 20.12 30.76 17.22
CA PHE A 620 19.67 29.58 16.50
C PHE A 620 19.43 29.95 15.04
N PRO A 621 20.30 29.53 14.12
CA PRO A 621 20.05 29.67 12.70
C PRO A 621 18.79 28.92 12.28
N MET A 622 18.04 29.50 11.36
CA MET A 622 16.98 28.86 10.59
C MET A 622 17.29 28.99 9.09
N TYR A 623 16.91 28.00 8.28
CA TYR A 623 17.25 27.99 6.85
C TYR A 623 16.27 27.16 6.02
N CYS A 624 16.26 27.42 4.72
CA CYS A 624 15.53 26.63 3.74
C CYS A 624 16.32 25.36 3.41
N THR A 625 15.75 24.21 3.76
CA THR A 625 16.32 22.89 3.46
C THR A 625 16.21 22.52 1.99
N ASP A 626 15.20 23.04 1.28
CA ASP A 626 14.97 22.79 -0.14
C ASP A 626 15.82 23.72 -1.04
N PHE A 627 16.30 23.18 -2.18
CA PHE A 627 17.04 23.95 -3.18
C PHE A 627 16.08 24.74 -4.08
N CYS A 628 15.45 25.75 -3.50
CA CYS A 628 14.38 26.52 -4.13
C CYS A 628 14.84 27.62 -5.11
N SER A 629 16.12 28.02 -5.10
CA SER A 629 16.66 29.07 -5.96
C SER A 629 18.19 29.04 -6.04
N ALA A 630 18.80 29.81 -6.95
CA ALA A 630 20.25 29.96 -7.00
C ALA A 630 20.87 30.53 -5.70
N LEU A 631 20.06 31.24 -4.89
CA LEU A 631 20.45 31.80 -3.61
C LEU A 631 19.82 31.01 -2.43
N HIS A 632 19.64 29.68 -2.58
CA HIS A 632 19.06 28.87 -1.51
C HIS A 632 19.92 28.88 -0.24
N GLN A 633 21.26 29.01 -0.38
CA GLN A 633 22.17 29.07 0.76
C GLN A 633 22.00 30.36 1.56
N GLU A 634 21.66 31.46 0.90
CA GLU A 634 21.38 32.75 1.50
C GLU A 634 19.96 32.86 2.07
N MET A 635 19.07 31.90 1.76
CA MET A 635 17.73 31.80 2.34
C MET A 635 17.78 31.25 3.76
N GLN A 636 18.28 32.07 4.67
CA GLN A 636 18.49 31.76 6.07
C GLN A 636 18.23 32.97 6.96
N GLY A 637 18.22 32.72 8.26
CA GLY A 637 17.85 33.66 9.29
C GLY A 637 18.34 33.25 10.66
N TYR A 638 18.09 34.09 11.67
CA TYR A 638 18.50 33.82 13.04
C TYR A 638 17.38 34.08 14.04
N ILE A 639 17.28 33.21 15.04
CA ILE A 639 16.40 33.36 16.19
C ILE A 639 17.26 33.48 17.46
N ARG A 640 17.10 34.58 18.21
CA ARG A 640 17.78 34.77 19.50
C ARG A 640 16.89 34.34 20.66
N VAL A 641 17.36 33.33 21.39
CA VAL A 641 16.77 32.83 22.63
C VAL A 641 17.54 33.38 23.82
N SER A 642 16.83 34.09 24.70
CA SER A 642 17.37 34.65 25.94
C SER A 642 16.95 33.82 27.15
N GLU A 643 17.57 34.09 28.30
CA GLU A 643 17.11 33.56 29.58
C GLU A 643 15.66 33.96 29.88
N LYS A 644 14.97 33.13 30.67
CA LYS A 644 13.61 33.41 31.14
C LYS A 644 13.60 34.71 31.95
N GLY A 645 12.69 35.63 31.62
CA GLY A 645 12.59 36.94 32.28
C GLY A 645 13.54 38.01 31.72
N SER A 646 14.21 37.73 30.60
CA SER A 646 15.02 38.73 29.88
C SER A 646 14.18 39.93 29.40
N ASN A 647 14.79 41.12 29.41
CA ASN A 647 14.19 42.37 28.92
C ASN A 647 14.37 42.59 27.41
N VAL A 648 14.86 41.59 26.66
CA VAL A 648 14.96 41.70 25.20
C VAL A 648 13.55 41.69 24.61
N PRO A 649 13.11 42.79 23.94
CA PRO A 649 11.78 42.85 23.35
C PRO A 649 11.67 41.92 22.14
N VAL A 650 10.47 41.42 21.87
CA VAL A 650 10.17 40.75 20.60
C VAL A 650 10.40 41.78 19.47
N LYS A 651 11.35 41.49 18.59
CA LYS A 651 11.65 42.30 17.41
C LYS A 651 11.89 41.38 16.22
N PHE A 652 11.49 41.85 15.05
CA PHE A 652 11.68 41.16 13.78
C PHE A 652 11.74 42.20 12.65
N SER A 653 12.32 41.83 11.50
CA SER A 653 12.40 42.69 10.32
C SER A 653 11.63 42.07 9.17
N LEU A 654 10.90 42.90 8.43
CA LEU A 654 10.29 42.53 7.15
C LEU A 654 11.12 43.01 5.94
N GLY A 655 12.41 43.32 6.16
CA GLY A 655 13.31 43.83 5.12
C GLY A 655 13.19 45.33 4.81
N ALA A 656 12.19 46.04 5.35
CA ALA A 656 11.96 47.47 5.11
C ALA A 656 12.92 48.42 5.85
N GLU A 657 13.66 47.96 6.86
CA GLU A 657 14.64 48.78 7.59
C GLU A 657 16.03 48.83 6.93
N LYS A 658 16.11 48.75 5.59
CA LYS A 658 17.31 49.16 4.87
C LYS A 658 17.28 50.67 4.65
N LYS A 659 17.90 51.42 5.57
CA LYS A 659 18.44 52.74 5.28
C LYS A 659 19.76 52.63 4.55
#